data_AF-A0A497E937-F1
#
_entry.id   AF-A0A497E937-F1
#
_cell.length_a   1.000
_cell.length_b   1.000
_cell.length_c   1.000
_cell.angle_alpha   90.00
_cell.angle_beta   90.00
_cell.angle_gamma   90.00
#
_symmetry.space_group_name_H-M   'P 1'
#
loop_
_entity.id
_entity.type
_entity.pdbx_description
1 polymer ?
#
loop_
_entity_poly.entity_id
_entity_poly.type
_entity_poly.pdbx_seq_one_letter_code
_entity_poly.pdbx_strand_id
1 'polypeptide(L)'
;KAWVTESGDSSLSLSPTMTKNATIEGVILGTAAYMSPDQARGKQVDRRADIWAFGVVLWEMLTGEKLFEGGTVSDVMAAVLTRDVELEELPQKTPPAIRQLIARCLERDSRRRLQAIGEARVVLDSFLSGPQAASFGAVEESMPRSPGSSLFRRGVVWLVAGLVVGALVSFWHGHLAEPDRRKDLLHYAIHPVDGRVSGAEDANGLDISRDGRKIIFVGAASDGHDTGLYLKSAESAEPLFLSGTKGARGPFFSPDGEWVGFFTDNELRKISLHGGSPVSLAQTDDRRGAFWHPNGTIYFAGRSGSPIVKISSSGGAVLPVTSLDTERRERTHRWPSLVPGGKAFLYTSDTHESTEFYDDARIEAFDLETGSSTVVLEGSSRAVALSDGILLFARDGSLFSVPFDLEKLEVTGTPQVALQEVLTIVASGAVQFAVSDSGALAYIPGGKTTEISDLVWVTPGGEREINSEQPGFFSQVALSPQGDRAVVMIPTEDTQDLWILDMERQTSSRLTFMATNSDPVWTRDGKRVIFGSNRDGINFKPYTKSANGVGEPELIWDAPSAAYPIDVTHDGRWLALELLPAQSDREIWIVDLSGEREPFSFFEGQVDSRHGSFSPDGRWLAYVSLESGTAQVYVRPFPSADGKWQVSQGLGLEPRWTPDGRRLFYRTTEGLKYVSVDTSEGFRVGRPVLVDQGPIGPPFNMTYSFPPKGERLLALRPHLDDETQWRVHVILGWQDRFSKR
;
A
#
# COMPACT_ATOMS: atom_id res chain seq x y z
N LYS A 1 -1.79 -30.50 58.77
CA LYS A 1 -1.86 -29.59 59.93
C LYS A 1 -2.74 -28.42 59.55
N ALA A 2 -3.80 -28.22 60.33
CA ALA A 2 -4.62 -27.03 60.50
C ALA A 2 -5.16 -26.29 59.26
N TRP A 3 -6.47 -26.50 59.06
CA TRP A 3 -7.42 -25.59 58.43
C TRP A 3 -7.67 -24.36 59.31
N VAL A 4 -7.95 -23.21 58.69
CA VAL A 4 -8.86 -22.18 59.22
C VAL A 4 -9.79 -21.77 58.09
N THR A 5 -11.06 -22.11 58.28
CA THR A 5 -12.27 -21.69 57.56
C THR A 5 -12.86 -20.44 58.19
N GLU A 6 -13.53 -19.61 57.37
CA GLU A 6 -14.83 -18.92 57.57
C GLU A 6 -14.83 -17.59 56.79
N SER A 7 -15.88 -17.17 56.09
CA SER A 7 -17.16 -17.79 55.72
C SER A 7 -17.96 -16.82 54.83
N GLY A 8 -18.73 -17.39 53.90
CA GLY A 8 -20.04 -16.90 53.41
C GLY A 8 -20.09 -15.75 52.40
N ASP A 9 -21.02 -15.70 51.45
CA ASP A 9 -22.07 -16.66 51.07
C ASP A 9 -22.60 -16.25 49.67
N SER A 10 -23.10 -17.24 48.95
CA SER A 10 -23.91 -17.28 47.73
C SER A 10 -24.32 -15.98 46.99
N SER A 11 -24.07 -15.96 45.66
CA SER A 11 -25.05 -15.44 44.70
C SER A 11 -24.99 -16.20 43.36
N LEU A 12 -26.02 -17.04 43.13
CA LEU A 12 -26.47 -17.42 41.80
C LEU A 12 -26.95 -16.17 41.04
N SER A 13 -26.85 -16.25 39.71
CA SER A 13 -27.20 -15.24 38.70
C SER A 13 -26.11 -14.21 38.41
N LEU A 14 -25.51 -14.34 37.23
CA LEU A 14 -25.24 -13.27 36.27
C LEU A 14 -24.64 -13.95 35.02
N SER A 15 -25.51 -14.26 34.05
CA SER A 15 -25.08 -14.23 32.65
C SER A 15 -24.80 -12.78 32.29
N PRO A 16 -23.69 -12.50 31.59
CA PRO A 16 -23.71 -11.51 30.55
C PRO A 16 -23.40 -12.18 29.22
N THR A 17 -24.33 -12.03 28.28
CA THR A 17 -24.08 -12.10 26.85
C THR A 17 -22.84 -11.24 26.53
N MET A 18 -21.71 -11.89 26.24
CA MET A 18 -20.52 -11.18 25.76
C MET A 18 -20.71 -10.82 24.30
N THR A 19 -21.01 -9.55 24.05
CA THR A 19 -20.89 -8.94 22.73
C THR A 19 -19.41 -8.69 22.44
N LYS A 20 -19.01 -9.04 21.21
CA LYS A 20 -17.71 -8.88 20.57
C LYS A 20 -16.98 -7.55 20.88
N ASN A 21 -15.66 -7.65 20.90
CA ASN A 21 -14.62 -6.61 20.88
C ASN A 21 -14.13 -6.12 22.26
N ALA A 22 -13.28 -6.94 22.88
CA ALA A 22 -12.30 -6.50 23.89
C ALA A 22 -10.90 -6.80 23.33
N THR A 23 -10.24 -5.78 22.79
CA THR A 23 -8.80 -5.80 22.51
C THR A 23 -8.04 -5.85 23.84
N ILE A 24 -7.14 -6.83 23.95
CA ILE A 24 -6.37 -7.14 25.15
C ILE A 24 -5.41 -6.00 25.51
N GLU A 25 -5.28 -5.80 26.82
CA GLU A 25 -4.64 -4.72 27.55
C GLU A 25 -3.17 -4.44 27.20
N GLY A 26 -2.81 -3.15 27.22
CA GLY A 26 -1.43 -2.68 27.33
C GLY A 26 -1.08 -1.51 26.42
N VAL A 27 -1.44 -0.29 26.84
CA VAL A 27 -0.92 1.00 26.33
C VAL A 27 -1.47 1.50 24.97
N ILE A 28 -2.68 2.07 25.00
CA ILE A 28 -3.01 3.29 24.23
C ILE A 28 -3.87 4.20 25.13
N LEU A 29 -3.24 4.87 26.10
CA LEU A 29 -3.90 5.80 27.04
C LEU A 29 -3.84 7.26 26.56
N GLY A 30 -3.91 7.48 25.24
CA GLY A 30 -3.85 8.81 24.63
C GLY A 30 -5.24 9.40 24.32
N THR A 31 -6.12 8.62 23.68
CA THR A 31 -7.31 9.19 23.02
C THR A 31 -8.54 9.30 23.92
N ALA A 32 -8.66 8.48 24.96
CA ALA A 32 -9.87 8.43 25.81
C ALA A 32 -10.16 9.75 26.55
N ALA A 33 -9.12 10.49 26.95
CA ALA A 33 -9.26 11.76 27.68
C ALA A 33 -9.87 12.88 26.80
N TYR A 34 -9.75 12.79 25.48
CA TYR A 34 -10.25 13.78 24.54
C TYR A 34 -11.61 13.41 23.93
N MET A 35 -12.14 12.22 24.26
CA MET A 35 -13.45 11.78 23.76
C MET A 35 -14.56 12.68 24.28
N SER A 36 -15.52 12.98 23.41
CA SER A 36 -16.74 13.67 23.79
C SER A 36 -17.68 12.78 24.62
N PRO A 37 -18.59 13.36 25.44
CA PRO A 37 -19.60 12.60 26.16
C PRO A 37 -20.57 11.82 25.28
N ASP A 38 -20.66 12.17 23.99
CA ASP A 38 -21.47 11.45 23.01
C ASP A 38 -20.73 10.18 22.53
N GLN A 39 -19.42 10.28 22.27
CA GLN A 39 -18.53 9.15 21.98
C GLN A 39 -18.45 8.17 23.16
N ALA A 40 -18.25 8.68 24.38
CA ALA A 40 -18.16 7.84 25.57
C ALA A 40 -19.47 7.09 25.90
N ARG A 41 -20.62 7.54 25.37
CA ARG A 41 -21.93 6.86 25.49
C ARG A 41 -22.27 5.99 24.27
N GLY A 42 -21.40 5.89 23.27
CA GLY A 42 -21.66 5.16 22.03
C GLY A 42 -22.80 5.76 21.19
N LYS A 43 -23.08 7.06 21.29
CA LYS A 43 -24.09 7.74 20.47
C LYS A 43 -23.51 8.12 19.11
N GLN A 44 -24.39 8.39 18.14
CA GLN A 44 -23.98 8.93 16.85
C GLN A 44 -23.21 10.25 17.04
N VAL A 45 -22.02 10.32 16.47
CA VAL A 45 -21.06 11.41 16.64
C VAL A 45 -21.10 12.29 15.39
N ASP A 46 -20.96 13.60 15.58
CA ASP A 46 -20.74 14.54 14.49
C ASP A 46 -19.58 15.49 14.83
N ARG A 47 -19.33 16.49 13.95
CA ARG A 47 -18.28 17.51 14.09
C ARG A 47 -18.22 18.22 15.45
N ARG A 48 -19.25 18.14 16.30
CA ARG A 48 -19.25 18.72 17.65
C ARG A 48 -18.42 17.90 18.65
N ALA A 49 -18.00 16.68 18.31
CA ALA A 49 -17.00 15.95 19.09
C ALA A 49 -15.63 16.60 19.00
N ASP A 50 -15.24 17.08 17.83
CA ASP A 50 -13.96 17.80 17.65
C ASP A 50 -13.93 19.11 18.43
N ILE A 51 -15.09 19.77 18.57
CA ILE A 51 -15.25 20.98 19.39
C ILE A 51 -15.03 20.67 20.88
N TRP A 52 -15.47 19.51 21.36
CA TRP A 52 -15.19 19.06 22.72
C TRP A 52 -13.70 18.81 22.91
N ALA A 53 -13.09 18.02 22.02
CA ALA A 53 -11.66 17.70 22.07
C ALA A 53 -10.80 18.97 22.03
N PHE A 54 -11.17 19.95 21.19
CA PHE A 54 -10.55 21.27 21.17
C PHE A 54 -10.64 21.98 22.53
N GLY A 55 -11.80 21.94 23.19
CA GLY A 55 -11.99 22.50 24.52
C GLY A 55 -11.09 21.85 25.57
N VAL A 56 -10.92 20.52 25.51
CA VAL A 56 -10.01 19.77 26.39
C VAL A 56 -8.57 20.21 26.15
N VAL A 57 -8.10 20.21 24.90
CA VAL A 57 -6.73 20.62 24.58
C VAL A 57 -6.46 22.07 24.98
N LEU A 58 -7.42 22.99 24.75
CA LEU A 58 -7.29 24.39 25.15
C LEU A 58 -7.21 24.55 26.67
N TRP A 59 -7.97 23.75 27.42
CA TRP A 59 -7.85 23.68 28.88
C TRP A 59 -6.46 23.25 29.32
N GLU A 60 -5.96 22.14 28.78
CA GLU A 60 -4.66 21.55 29.14
C GLU A 60 -3.51 22.48 28.77
N MET A 61 -3.59 23.19 27.64
CA MET A 61 -2.59 24.20 27.26
C MET A 61 -2.53 25.38 28.22
N LEU A 62 -3.66 25.76 28.83
CA LEU A 62 -3.72 26.89 29.76
C LEU A 62 -3.33 26.49 31.19
N THR A 63 -3.68 25.28 31.61
CA THR A 63 -3.44 24.79 32.98
C THR A 63 -2.13 24.02 33.12
N GLY A 64 -1.67 23.36 32.05
CA GLY A 64 -0.56 22.41 32.08
C GLY A 64 -0.93 21.04 32.66
N GLU A 65 -2.21 20.82 33.00
CA GLU A 65 -2.71 19.61 33.67
C GLU A 65 -3.80 18.94 32.84
N LYS A 66 -3.91 17.61 32.92
CA LYS A 66 -4.94 16.85 32.20
C LYS A 66 -6.33 17.13 32.77
N LEU A 67 -7.28 17.44 31.91
CA LEU A 67 -8.65 17.71 32.36
C LEU A 67 -9.38 16.42 32.80
N PHE A 68 -9.17 15.31 32.09
CA PHE A 68 -9.75 14.01 32.43
C PHE A 68 -8.63 12.97 32.57
N GLU A 69 -8.50 12.42 33.77
CA GLU A 69 -7.50 11.41 34.11
C GLU A 69 -8.12 10.28 34.96
N GLY A 70 -7.53 9.09 34.89
CA GLY A 70 -8.02 7.90 35.56
C GLY A 70 -7.02 6.75 35.42
N GLY A 71 -7.12 5.75 36.31
CA GLY A 71 -6.22 4.59 36.33
C GLY A 71 -6.45 3.61 35.17
N THR A 72 -7.66 3.59 34.63
CA THR A 72 -8.08 2.76 33.49
C THR A 72 -8.82 3.58 32.44
N VAL A 73 -8.97 3.05 31.22
CA VAL A 73 -9.77 3.68 30.16
C VAL A 73 -11.22 3.90 30.61
N SER A 74 -11.81 2.94 31.34
CA SER A 74 -13.16 3.05 31.89
C SER A 74 -13.27 4.19 32.92
N ASP A 75 -12.24 4.40 33.74
CA ASP A 75 -12.20 5.52 34.69
C ASP A 75 -12.16 6.87 33.97
N VAL A 76 -11.34 6.98 32.91
CA VAL A 76 -11.26 8.19 32.08
C VAL A 76 -12.60 8.47 31.39
N MET A 77 -13.25 7.44 30.83
CA MET A 77 -14.58 7.59 30.22
C MET A 77 -15.64 7.99 31.24
N ALA A 78 -15.61 7.43 32.45
CA ALA A 78 -16.49 7.86 33.53
C ALA A 78 -16.26 9.34 33.88
N ALA A 79 -14.99 9.77 34.00
CA ALA A 79 -14.63 11.16 34.29
C ALA A 79 -15.14 12.12 33.21
N VAL A 80 -14.98 11.79 31.91
CA VAL A 80 -15.55 12.57 30.80
C VAL A 80 -17.07 12.78 30.98
N LEU A 81 -17.78 11.75 31.43
CA LEU A 81 -19.23 11.78 31.58
C LEU A 81 -19.71 12.51 32.84
N THR A 82 -18.93 12.53 33.93
CA THR A 82 -19.43 12.95 35.25
C THR A 82 -18.63 14.03 35.98
N ARG A 83 -17.34 14.28 35.64
CA ARG A 83 -16.50 15.25 36.38
C ARG A 83 -16.94 16.69 36.11
N ASP A 84 -17.30 17.47 37.11
CA ASP A 84 -17.59 18.89 36.88
C ASP A 84 -16.33 19.66 36.44
N VAL A 85 -16.47 20.48 35.39
CA VAL A 85 -15.38 21.33 34.87
C VAL A 85 -15.48 22.68 35.57
N GLU A 86 -14.67 22.87 36.61
CA GLU A 86 -14.66 24.10 37.41
C GLU A 86 -13.80 25.16 36.75
N LEU A 87 -14.39 26.13 36.05
CA LEU A 87 -13.66 27.17 35.31
C LEU A 87 -12.71 28.00 36.20
N GLU A 88 -12.91 27.98 37.51
CA GLU A 88 -12.04 28.56 38.53
C GLU A 88 -10.63 27.97 38.55
N GLU A 89 -10.44 26.72 38.10
CA GLU A 89 -9.13 26.06 37.95
C GLU A 89 -8.28 26.70 36.85
N LEU A 90 -8.87 27.45 35.90
CA LEU A 90 -8.10 28.18 34.89
C LEU A 90 -7.28 29.32 35.52
N PRO A 91 -6.04 29.58 35.05
CA PRO A 91 -5.19 30.65 35.58
C PRO A 91 -5.92 32.00 35.67
N GLN A 92 -5.75 32.76 36.76
CA GLN A 92 -6.46 34.05 36.96
C GLN A 92 -6.24 35.07 35.82
N LYS A 93 -5.13 34.95 35.10
CA LYS A 93 -4.82 35.79 33.93
C LYS A 93 -5.62 35.43 32.67
N THR A 94 -6.31 34.30 32.64
CA THR A 94 -7.13 33.85 31.50
C THR A 94 -8.31 34.80 31.28
N PRO A 95 -8.42 35.47 30.11
CA PRO A 95 -9.48 36.43 29.84
C PRO A 95 -10.90 35.83 29.98
N PRO A 96 -11.91 36.60 30.44
CA PRO A 96 -13.27 36.11 30.62
C PRO A 96 -13.88 35.48 29.36
N ALA A 97 -13.59 36.02 28.17
CA ALA A 97 -14.09 35.48 26.91
C ALA A 97 -13.51 34.10 26.58
N ILE A 98 -12.25 33.82 26.96
CA ILE A 98 -11.64 32.50 26.80
C ILE A 98 -12.24 31.50 27.79
N ARG A 99 -12.51 31.93 29.04
CA ARG A 99 -13.23 31.11 30.02
C ARG A 99 -14.62 30.71 29.51
N GLN A 100 -15.36 31.67 28.93
CA GLN A 100 -16.67 31.39 28.33
C GLN A 100 -16.58 30.50 27.09
N LEU A 101 -15.54 30.65 26.26
CA LEU A 101 -15.32 29.80 25.10
C LEU A 101 -15.11 28.34 25.52
N ILE A 102 -14.22 28.11 26.49
CA ILE A 102 -13.94 26.79 27.05
C ILE A 102 -15.22 26.16 27.61
N ALA A 103 -16.02 26.92 28.37
CA ALA A 103 -17.30 26.46 28.88
C ALA A 103 -18.27 26.00 27.78
N ARG A 104 -18.34 26.75 26.66
CA ARG A 104 -19.20 26.38 25.51
C ARG A 104 -18.67 25.16 24.74
N CYS A 105 -17.36 24.94 24.69
CA CYS A 105 -16.76 23.76 24.09
C CYS A 105 -16.97 22.50 24.94
N LEU A 106 -16.87 22.64 26.27
CA LEU A 106 -16.99 21.56 27.25
C LEU A 106 -18.42 21.36 27.77
N GLU A 107 -19.42 21.85 27.03
CA GLU A 107 -20.83 21.56 27.31
C GLU A 107 -21.16 20.12 26.91
N ARG A 108 -21.71 19.36 27.86
CA ARG A 108 -21.94 17.91 27.70
C ARG A 108 -23.07 17.61 26.74
N ASP A 109 -24.11 18.43 26.73
CA ASP A 109 -25.19 18.30 25.74
C ASP A 109 -24.73 18.89 24.40
N SER A 110 -24.51 18.04 23.40
CA SER A 110 -24.11 18.48 22.05
C SER A 110 -25.05 19.51 21.42
N ARG A 111 -26.32 19.57 21.82
CA ARG A 111 -27.29 20.58 21.33
C ARG A 111 -27.05 21.97 21.92
N ARG A 112 -26.39 22.05 23.08
CA ARG A 112 -26.04 23.29 23.78
C ARG A 112 -24.57 23.67 23.61
N ARG A 113 -23.71 22.69 23.27
CA ARG A 113 -22.31 22.88 22.89
C ARG A 113 -22.18 23.87 21.75
N LEU A 114 -21.02 24.53 21.66
CA LEU A 114 -20.66 25.37 20.53
C LEU A 114 -20.97 24.65 19.21
N GLN A 115 -21.74 25.28 18.32
CA GLN A 115 -22.27 24.61 17.12
C GLN A 115 -21.29 24.65 15.94
N ALA A 116 -20.36 25.59 15.92
CA ALA A 116 -19.33 25.66 14.89
C ALA A 116 -18.01 26.19 15.44
N ILE A 117 -16.89 25.51 15.11
CA ILE A 117 -15.56 25.92 15.56
C ILE A 117 -15.13 27.30 15.01
N GLY A 118 -15.76 27.76 13.92
CA GLY A 118 -15.56 29.11 13.40
C GLY A 118 -15.89 30.22 14.41
N GLU A 119 -16.84 29.98 15.32
CA GLU A 119 -17.13 30.92 16.42
C GLU A 119 -15.95 31.03 17.40
N ALA A 120 -15.27 29.91 17.69
CA ALA A 120 -14.07 29.90 18.54
C ALA A 120 -12.94 30.70 17.89
N ARG A 121 -12.74 30.54 16.58
CA ARG A 121 -11.74 31.28 15.81
C ARG A 121 -11.95 32.79 15.90
N VAL A 122 -13.18 33.27 15.75
CA VAL A 122 -13.48 34.71 15.86
C VAL A 122 -13.12 35.26 17.24
N VAL A 123 -13.42 34.52 18.31
CA VAL A 123 -13.05 34.92 19.67
C VAL A 123 -11.53 34.96 19.83
N LEU A 124 -10.79 33.94 19.37
CA LEU A 124 -9.34 33.88 19.48
C LEU A 124 -8.62 34.94 18.64
N ASP A 125 -9.06 35.16 17.40
CA ASP A 125 -8.52 36.19 16.50
C ASP A 125 -8.65 37.59 17.10
N SER A 126 -9.74 37.86 17.85
CA SER A 126 -9.93 39.15 18.53
C SER A 126 -8.89 39.44 19.62
N PHE A 127 -8.29 38.40 20.21
CA PHE A 127 -7.19 38.54 21.18
C PHE A 127 -5.81 38.58 20.53
N LEU A 128 -5.61 37.81 19.45
CA LEU A 128 -4.36 37.80 18.70
C LEU A 128 -4.12 39.10 17.92
N SER A 129 -5.19 39.79 17.54
CA SER A 129 -5.12 41.04 16.76
C SER A 129 -4.86 42.31 17.60
N GLY A 130 -4.72 42.20 18.93
CA GLY A 130 -4.51 43.33 19.84
C GLY A 130 -5.75 44.23 20.03
N PRO A 131 -5.81 45.07 21.08
CA PRO A 131 -7.02 45.80 21.44
C PRO A 131 -7.26 47.01 20.53
N GLN A 132 -7.90 46.78 19.38
CA GLN A 132 -8.77 47.77 18.75
C GLN A 132 -10.09 47.11 18.35
N ALA A 133 -11.17 47.79 18.71
CA ALA A 133 -12.57 47.51 18.35
C ALA A 133 -13.33 46.45 19.18
N ALA A 134 -13.66 46.82 20.42
CA ALA A 134 -14.96 46.46 20.99
C ALA A 134 -15.44 47.56 21.94
N SER A 135 -15.87 48.69 21.38
CA SER A 135 -16.87 49.55 22.03
C SER A 135 -18.03 49.70 21.07
N PHE A 136 -19.01 48.80 21.19
CA PHE A 136 -20.34 49.05 20.64
C PHE A 136 -21.02 50.04 21.59
N GLY A 137 -20.81 51.32 21.32
CA GLY A 137 -21.57 52.40 21.93
C GLY A 137 -23.04 52.28 21.54
N ALA A 138 -23.91 52.33 22.55
CA ALA A 138 -25.34 52.46 22.40
C ALA A 138 -25.68 53.60 21.42
N VAL A 139 -26.57 53.32 20.49
CA VAL A 139 -27.17 54.33 19.61
C VAL A 139 -28.15 55.13 20.46
N GLU A 140 -27.81 56.38 20.75
CA GLU A 140 -28.76 57.39 21.19
C GLU A 140 -28.80 58.52 20.16
N GLU A 141 -29.98 58.71 19.56
CA GLU A 141 -30.28 59.75 18.59
C GLU A 141 -30.12 61.15 19.19
N SER A 142 -29.44 62.06 18.49
CA SER A 142 -29.80 63.48 18.52
C SER A 142 -29.22 64.23 17.31
N MET A 143 -30.11 64.91 16.58
CA MET A 143 -29.81 65.74 15.40
C MET A 143 -28.87 66.92 15.71
N PRO A 144 -28.02 67.37 14.75
CA PRO A 144 -27.30 68.61 14.89
C PRO A 144 -28.10 69.79 14.32
N ARG A 145 -28.26 70.85 15.12
CA ARG A 145 -28.54 72.21 14.61
C ARG A 145 -27.20 72.86 14.25
N SER A 146 -27.09 73.35 13.01
CA SER A 146 -26.09 74.36 12.64
C SER A 146 -26.54 75.74 13.17
N PRO A 147 -25.66 76.77 13.30
CA PRO A 147 -25.20 77.49 12.10
C PRO A 147 -23.81 78.18 12.16
N GLY A 148 -23.31 78.53 10.96
CA GLY A 148 -22.37 79.63 10.70
C GLY A 148 -20.89 79.26 10.78
N SER A 149 -19.99 79.64 9.88
CA SER A 149 -20.06 80.58 8.76
C SER A 149 -18.85 80.36 7.84
N SER A 150 -19.10 80.36 6.53
CA SER A 150 -18.35 81.09 5.49
C SER A 150 -16.85 81.33 5.73
N LEU A 151 -15.99 80.50 5.13
CA LEU A 151 -14.74 80.92 4.43
C LEU A 151 -13.96 79.76 3.76
N PHE A 152 -14.39 78.50 3.90
CA PHE A 152 -13.60 77.35 3.42
C PHE A 152 -13.88 76.88 1.96
N ARG A 153 -14.63 77.66 1.16
CA ARG A 153 -15.27 77.17 -0.08
C ARG A 153 -14.39 77.11 -1.34
N ARG A 154 -13.06 77.20 -1.23
CA ARG A 154 -12.13 76.97 -2.38
C ARG A 154 -11.14 75.81 -2.19
N GLY A 155 -10.95 75.31 -0.97
CA GLY A 155 -10.14 74.11 -0.71
C GLY A 155 -10.92 72.80 -0.87
N VAL A 156 -12.23 72.82 -0.63
CA VAL A 156 -13.09 71.62 -0.63
C VAL A 156 -13.32 71.06 -2.04
N VAL A 157 -13.34 71.90 -3.09
CA VAL A 157 -13.56 71.41 -4.46
C VAL A 157 -12.37 70.58 -4.96
N TRP A 158 -11.14 70.95 -4.60
CA TRP A 158 -9.95 70.18 -4.94
C TRP A 158 -9.73 68.95 -4.04
N LEU A 159 -10.13 69.03 -2.76
CA LEU A 159 -10.14 67.87 -1.86
C LEU A 159 -11.19 66.83 -2.25
N VAL A 160 -12.38 67.25 -2.68
CA VAL A 160 -13.44 66.34 -3.16
C VAL A 160 -13.08 65.77 -4.54
N ALA A 161 -12.49 66.56 -5.45
CA ALA A 161 -12.01 66.03 -6.72
C ALA A 161 -10.86 65.03 -6.53
N GLY A 162 -9.92 65.30 -5.61
CA GLY A 162 -8.84 64.38 -5.25
C GLY A 162 -9.34 63.11 -4.56
N LEU A 163 -10.35 63.21 -3.70
CA LEU A 163 -11.00 62.05 -3.07
C LEU A 163 -11.84 61.24 -4.04
N VAL A 164 -12.50 61.87 -5.01
CA VAL A 164 -13.27 61.16 -6.04
C VAL A 164 -12.35 60.48 -7.05
N VAL A 165 -11.25 61.12 -7.48
CA VAL A 165 -10.24 60.47 -8.32
C VAL A 165 -9.51 59.37 -7.55
N GLY A 166 -9.15 59.60 -6.29
CA GLY A 166 -8.56 58.58 -5.42
C GLY A 166 -9.51 57.40 -5.20
N ALA A 167 -10.78 57.65 -4.93
CA ALA A 167 -11.80 56.61 -4.78
C ALA A 167 -12.08 55.88 -6.09
N LEU A 168 -12.09 56.57 -7.24
CA LEU A 168 -12.26 55.94 -8.55
C LEU A 168 -11.03 55.14 -8.98
N VAL A 169 -9.81 55.58 -8.65
CA VAL A 169 -8.56 54.84 -8.89
C VAL A 169 -8.44 53.65 -7.95
N SER A 170 -8.82 53.76 -6.68
CA SER A 170 -8.90 52.64 -5.73
C SER A 170 -10.04 51.68 -6.06
N PHE A 171 -11.16 52.16 -6.60
CA PHE A 171 -12.26 51.32 -7.08
C PHE A 171 -11.86 50.60 -8.38
N TRP A 172 -11.17 51.27 -9.31
CA TRP A 172 -10.62 50.63 -10.51
C TRP A 172 -9.49 49.65 -10.18
N HIS A 173 -8.57 49.97 -9.26
CA HIS A 173 -7.52 49.03 -8.82
C HIS A 173 -8.10 47.90 -7.95
N GLY A 174 -9.16 48.13 -7.18
CA GLY A 174 -9.85 47.13 -6.38
C GLY A 174 -10.87 46.27 -7.14
N HIS A 175 -11.21 46.64 -8.38
CA HIS A 175 -12.04 45.84 -9.29
C HIS A 175 -11.26 45.29 -10.50
N LEU A 176 -10.04 45.77 -10.76
CA LEU A 176 -9.05 45.16 -11.66
C LEU A 176 -8.01 44.30 -10.95
N ALA A 177 -7.88 44.41 -9.61
CA ALA A 177 -7.37 43.30 -8.83
C ALA A 177 -8.37 42.17 -9.06
N GLU A 178 -7.97 41.20 -9.88
CA GLU A 178 -8.65 39.91 -9.96
C GLU A 178 -8.95 39.52 -8.51
N PRO A 179 -10.21 39.19 -8.16
CA PRO A 179 -10.51 38.70 -6.82
C PRO A 179 -9.48 37.63 -6.56
N ASP A 180 -8.70 37.78 -5.49
CA ASP A 180 -7.68 36.84 -5.07
C ASP A 180 -8.34 35.47 -5.13
N ARG A 181 -8.12 34.77 -6.24
CA ARG A 181 -8.71 33.46 -6.48
C ARG A 181 -7.91 32.65 -5.49
N ARG A 182 -8.43 32.53 -4.26
CA ARG A 182 -8.30 31.28 -3.53
C ARG A 182 -8.56 30.24 -4.61
N LYS A 183 -7.52 29.55 -5.05
CA LYS A 183 -7.69 28.41 -5.93
C LYS A 183 -8.53 27.49 -5.09
N ASP A 184 -9.84 27.50 -5.33
CA ASP A 184 -10.75 26.70 -4.55
C ASP A 184 -10.23 25.28 -4.66
N LEU A 185 -9.99 24.69 -3.50
CA LEU A 185 -9.39 23.37 -3.39
C LEU A 185 -10.43 22.40 -3.92
N LEU A 186 -10.37 22.11 -5.22
CA LEU A 186 -11.33 21.28 -5.90
C LEU A 186 -10.93 19.83 -5.69
N HIS A 187 -11.82 19.07 -5.05
CA HIS A 187 -11.67 17.64 -4.86
C HIS A 187 -12.82 16.92 -5.58
N TYR A 188 -12.47 16.03 -6.50
CA TYR A 188 -13.45 15.17 -7.16
C TYR A 188 -12.91 13.73 -7.25
N ALA A 189 -13.82 12.78 -7.43
CA ALA A 189 -13.49 11.38 -7.64
C ALA A 189 -13.87 10.97 -9.08
N ILE A 190 -13.02 10.15 -9.70
CA ILE A 190 -13.30 9.45 -10.94
C ILE A 190 -13.74 8.05 -10.55
N HIS A 191 -14.92 7.67 -11.00
CA HIS A 191 -15.47 6.33 -10.80
C HIS A 191 -14.98 5.42 -11.91
N PRO A 192 -14.22 4.37 -11.61
CA PRO A 192 -13.88 3.35 -12.60
C PRO A 192 -15.16 2.67 -13.10
N VAL A 193 -15.19 2.31 -14.38
CA VAL A 193 -16.37 1.68 -15.03
C VAL A 193 -16.81 0.42 -14.28
N ASP A 194 -15.85 -0.36 -13.78
CA ASP A 194 -16.08 -1.62 -13.06
C ASP A 194 -16.05 -1.46 -11.53
N GLY A 195 -16.12 -0.22 -11.03
CA GLY A 195 -16.19 0.08 -9.58
C GLY A 195 -14.86 0.13 -8.83
N ARG A 196 -13.74 -0.34 -9.41
CA ARG A 196 -12.39 -0.26 -8.82
C ARG A 196 -11.28 -0.05 -9.86
N VAL A 197 -10.16 0.55 -9.44
CA VAL A 197 -8.90 0.54 -10.20
C VAL A 197 -8.26 -0.85 -10.09
N SER A 198 -8.05 -1.52 -11.21
CA SER A 198 -7.47 -2.87 -11.21
C SER A 198 -5.94 -2.82 -11.26
N GLY A 199 -5.24 -3.71 -10.57
CA GLY A 199 -3.76 -3.78 -10.63
C GLY A 199 -3.01 -2.69 -9.87
N ALA A 200 -3.71 -1.93 -9.02
CA ALA A 200 -3.08 -1.09 -7.99
C ALA A 200 -2.44 -1.93 -6.86
N GLU A 201 -2.72 -3.24 -6.84
CA GLU A 201 -2.25 -4.26 -5.89
C GLU A 201 -0.73 -4.50 -5.98
N ASP A 202 -0.10 -4.25 -7.13
CA ASP A 202 1.27 -4.71 -7.41
C ASP A 202 2.10 -3.79 -8.32
N ALA A 203 1.48 -2.72 -8.85
CA ALA A 203 2.11 -1.73 -9.71
C ALA A 203 1.44 -0.36 -9.56
N ASN A 204 1.94 0.65 -10.29
CA ASN A 204 1.22 1.93 -10.40
C ASN A 204 -0.11 1.70 -11.12
N GLY A 205 -1.21 2.08 -10.47
CA GLY A 205 -2.56 1.98 -11.01
C GLY A 205 -2.99 3.20 -11.81
N LEU A 206 -2.27 4.32 -11.71
CA LEU A 206 -2.60 5.57 -12.40
C LEU A 206 -1.38 6.45 -12.69
N ASP A 207 -1.56 7.38 -13.63
CA ASP A 207 -0.67 8.53 -13.86
C ASP A 207 -1.48 9.76 -14.35
N ILE A 208 -0.87 10.94 -14.30
CA ILE A 208 -1.46 12.22 -14.73
C ILE A 208 -0.54 12.92 -15.73
N SER A 209 -1.11 13.51 -16.79
CA SER A 209 -0.33 14.29 -17.75
C SER A 209 0.26 15.53 -17.08
N ARG A 210 1.40 16.01 -17.58
CA ARG A 210 2.10 17.18 -17.00
C ARG A 210 1.24 18.43 -16.88
N ASP A 211 0.31 18.63 -17.82
CA ASP A 211 -0.65 19.75 -17.80
C ASP A 211 -1.83 19.54 -16.83
N GLY A 212 -2.00 18.33 -16.28
CA GLY A 212 -3.08 17.96 -15.36
C GLY A 212 -4.43 17.72 -16.04
N ARG A 213 -4.50 17.72 -17.38
CA ARG A 213 -5.77 17.63 -18.13
C ARG A 213 -6.20 16.20 -18.46
N LYS A 214 -5.28 15.24 -18.43
CA LYS A 214 -5.51 13.83 -18.74
C LYS A 214 -5.06 12.97 -17.57
N ILE A 215 -5.91 12.05 -17.15
CA ILE A 215 -5.58 11.03 -16.15
C ILE A 215 -5.73 9.68 -16.82
N ILE A 216 -4.71 8.84 -16.70
CA ILE A 216 -4.76 7.45 -17.12
C ILE A 216 -4.83 6.57 -15.87
N PHE A 217 -5.68 5.56 -15.88
CA PHE A 217 -5.76 4.59 -14.80
C PHE A 217 -6.07 3.21 -15.36
N VAL A 218 -5.78 2.18 -14.57
CA VAL A 218 -6.00 0.79 -14.93
C VAL A 218 -7.39 0.34 -14.45
N GLY A 219 -8.18 -0.28 -15.33
CA GLY A 219 -9.50 -0.85 -15.00
C GLY A 219 -9.61 -2.29 -15.51
N ALA A 220 -10.76 -2.94 -15.31
CA ALA A 220 -10.98 -4.24 -15.92
C ALA A 220 -11.16 -4.08 -17.43
N ALA A 221 -10.65 -5.04 -18.20
CA ALA A 221 -10.93 -5.12 -19.63
C ALA A 221 -12.40 -5.53 -19.84
N SER A 222 -12.94 -5.27 -21.03
CA SER A 222 -14.35 -5.50 -21.36
C SER A 222 -14.82 -6.96 -21.26
N ASP A 223 -13.90 -7.92 -21.14
CA ASP A 223 -14.20 -9.33 -20.89
C ASP A 223 -14.20 -9.71 -19.39
N GLY A 224 -13.90 -8.78 -18.49
CA GLY A 224 -13.90 -8.97 -17.04
C GLY A 224 -12.79 -9.86 -16.50
N HIS A 225 -11.87 -10.34 -17.34
CA HIS A 225 -10.87 -11.36 -16.98
C HIS A 225 -9.43 -10.87 -17.06
N ASP A 226 -9.23 -9.66 -17.57
CA ASP A 226 -7.93 -9.03 -17.71
C ASP A 226 -8.07 -7.53 -17.40
N THR A 227 -7.01 -6.75 -17.52
CA THR A 227 -7.03 -5.31 -17.26
C THR A 227 -6.70 -4.51 -18.49
N GLY A 228 -6.99 -3.22 -18.47
CA GLY A 228 -6.49 -2.30 -19.47
C GLY A 228 -6.57 -0.86 -19.05
N LEU A 229 -6.14 0.03 -19.95
CA LEU A 229 -6.00 1.44 -19.66
C LEU A 229 -7.27 2.22 -20.00
N TYR A 230 -7.68 3.07 -19.07
CA TYR A 230 -8.77 4.02 -19.22
C TYR A 230 -8.23 5.45 -19.15
N LEU A 231 -8.59 6.26 -20.14
CA LEU A 231 -8.26 7.67 -20.22
C LEU A 231 -9.45 8.52 -19.77
N LYS A 232 -9.27 9.30 -18.70
CA LYS A 232 -10.19 10.38 -18.32
C LYS A 232 -9.58 11.71 -18.76
N SER A 233 -10.18 12.35 -19.76
CA SER A 233 -9.85 13.73 -20.15
C SER A 233 -10.71 14.71 -19.33
N ALA A 234 -10.20 15.92 -19.11
CA ALA A 234 -10.98 17.04 -18.58
C ALA A 234 -12.17 17.39 -19.49
N GLU A 235 -12.08 17.07 -20.79
CA GLU A 235 -13.13 17.34 -21.77
C GLU A 235 -14.15 16.20 -21.92
N SER A 236 -13.85 14.99 -21.43
CA SER A 236 -14.75 13.84 -21.51
C SER A 236 -15.61 13.73 -20.25
N ALA A 237 -16.88 13.35 -20.36
CA ALA A 237 -17.69 13.05 -19.17
C ALA A 237 -17.27 11.73 -18.53
N GLU A 238 -17.11 10.69 -19.36
CA GLU A 238 -16.76 9.33 -18.93
C GLU A 238 -15.30 8.96 -19.29
N PRO A 239 -14.68 8.00 -18.58
CA PRO A 239 -13.42 7.40 -18.98
C PRO A 239 -13.54 6.60 -20.28
N LEU A 240 -12.55 6.71 -21.16
CA LEU A 240 -12.45 5.98 -22.43
C LEU A 240 -11.47 4.83 -22.33
N PHE A 241 -11.90 3.60 -22.66
CA PHE A 241 -11.00 2.45 -22.76
C PHE A 241 -10.06 2.57 -23.98
N LEU A 242 -8.76 2.39 -23.75
CA LEU A 242 -7.75 2.38 -24.81
C LEU A 242 -7.62 0.99 -25.42
N SER A 243 -8.15 0.83 -26.63
CA SER A 243 -8.12 -0.45 -27.36
C SER A 243 -6.68 -0.97 -27.54
N GLY A 244 -6.49 -2.29 -27.38
CA GLY A 244 -5.19 -2.94 -27.49
C GLY A 244 -4.35 -2.93 -26.21
N THR A 245 -4.83 -2.33 -25.12
CA THR A 245 -4.11 -2.27 -23.84
C THR A 245 -4.51 -3.38 -22.86
N LYS A 246 -4.99 -4.52 -23.37
CA LYS A 246 -5.30 -5.69 -22.54
C LYS A 246 -4.03 -6.20 -21.84
N GLY A 247 -4.11 -6.50 -20.55
CA GLY A 247 -2.97 -6.84 -19.68
C GLY A 247 -2.18 -5.65 -19.16
N ALA A 248 -2.61 -4.41 -19.42
CA ALA A 248 -1.80 -3.24 -19.07
C ALA A 248 -1.76 -2.96 -17.57
N ARG A 249 -0.57 -2.57 -17.09
CA ARG A 249 -0.21 -2.16 -15.72
C ARG A 249 0.78 -1.00 -15.78
N GLY A 250 0.94 -0.29 -14.66
CA GLY A 250 2.02 0.70 -14.51
C GLY A 250 2.08 1.79 -15.59
N PRO A 251 0.95 2.48 -15.91
CA PRO A 251 0.97 3.46 -16.98
C PRO A 251 1.83 4.68 -16.62
N PHE A 252 2.41 5.32 -17.62
CA PHE A 252 3.12 6.59 -17.49
C PHE A 252 3.02 7.42 -18.78
N PHE A 253 2.80 8.73 -18.66
CA PHE A 253 2.68 9.62 -19.82
C PHE A 253 4.03 9.97 -20.46
N SER A 254 4.02 10.22 -21.77
CA SER A 254 5.09 10.97 -22.43
C SER A 254 5.08 12.44 -21.99
N PRO A 255 6.20 13.17 -22.12
CA PRO A 255 6.29 14.57 -21.67
C PRO A 255 5.31 15.53 -22.36
N ASP A 256 4.91 15.23 -23.59
CA ASP A 256 3.90 15.99 -24.35
C ASP A 256 2.46 15.55 -24.06
N GLY A 257 2.26 14.45 -23.33
CA GLY A 257 0.95 13.89 -23.02
C GLY A 257 0.21 13.27 -24.22
N GLU A 258 0.90 12.95 -25.31
CA GLU A 258 0.30 12.35 -26.53
C GLU A 258 0.54 10.83 -26.65
N TRP A 259 1.42 10.28 -25.81
CA TRP A 259 1.68 8.85 -25.70
C TRP A 259 1.58 8.39 -24.25
N VAL A 260 1.26 7.10 -24.09
CA VAL A 260 1.30 6.42 -22.79
C VAL A 260 2.18 5.19 -22.93
N GLY A 261 3.20 5.10 -22.08
CA GLY A 261 3.93 3.86 -21.84
C GLY A 261 3.22 3.02 -20.78
N PHE A 262 3.33 1.71 -20.87
CA PHE A 262 2.72 0.77 -19.93
C PHE A 262 3.41 -0.59 -19.98
N PHE A 263 3.24 -1.36 -18.91
CA PHE A 263 3.75 -2.71 -18.78
C PHE A 263 2.65 -3.74 -19.03
N THR A 264 3.05 -4.92 -19.47
CA THR A 264 2.27 -6.16 -19.46
C THR A 264 3.06 -7.20 -18.68
N ASP A 265 2.61 -8.45 -18.61
CA ASP A 265 3.31 -9.51 -17.85
C ASP A 265 4.76 -9.75 -18.30
N ASN A 266 5.11 -9.41 -19.55
CA ASN A 266 6.42 -9.69 -20.13
C ASN A 266 7.00 -8.59 -21.03
N GLU A 267 6.31 -7.47 -21.22
CA GLU A 267 6.78 -6.40 -22.10
C GLU A 267 6.48 -5.01 -21.57
N LEU A 268 7.42 -4.10 -21.84
CA LEU A 268 7.21 -2.66 -21.86
C LEU A 268 6.69 -2.25 -23.24
N ARG A 269 5.54 -1.58 -23.28
CA ARG A 269 4.87 -1.12 -24.51
C ARG A 269 4.52 0.37 -24.43
N LYS A 270 4.17 0.95 -25.58
CA LYS A 270 3.58 2.29 -25.66
C LYS A 270 2.40 2.34 -26.64
N ILE A 271 1.48 3.28 -26.43
CA ILE A 271 0.35 3.54 -27.35
C ILE A 271 0.15 5.05 -27.52
N SER A 272 -0.27 5.48 -28.71
CA SER A 272 -0.64 6.88 -28.97
C SER A 272 -2.08 7.13 -28.53
N LEU A 273 -2.32 8.30 -27.93
CA LEU A 273 -3.68 8.73 -27.59
C LEU A 273 -4.50 9.17 -28.80
N HIS A 274 -3.87 9.33 -29.97
CA HIS A 274 -4.55 9.58 -31.25
C HIS A 274 -5.04 8.29 -31.93
N GLY A 275 -4.79 7.12 -31.31
CA GLY A 275 -5.17 5.82 -31.83
C GLY A 275 -4.02 5.05 -32.47
N GLY A 276 -4.34 3.87 -33.02
CA GLY A 276 -3.37 2.90 -33.53
C GLY A 276 -3.13 1.73 -32.58
N SER A 277 -2.27 0.80 -32.99
CA SER A 277 -1.91 -0.38 -32.19
C SER A 277 -0.75 -0.05 -31.24
N PRO A 278 -0.70 -0.66 -30.03
CA PRO A 278 0.47 -0.57 -29.17
C PRO A 278 1.76 -1.05 -29.85
N VAL A 279 2.87 -0.43 -29.48
CA VAL A 279 4.22 -0.74 -29.94
C VAL A 279 5.01 -1.38 -28.79
N SER A 280 5.58 -2.56 -29.02
CA SER A 280 6.49 -3.20 -28.06
C SER A 280 7.87 -2.52 -28.08
N LEU A 281 8.43 -2.27 -26.89
CA LEU A 281 9.70 -1.58 -26.71
C LEU A 281 10.77 -2.52 -26.16
N ALA A 282 10.47 -3.27 -25.09
CA ALA A 282 11.41 -4.16 -24.42
C ALA A 282 10.70 -5.36 -23.79
N GLN A 283 11.40 -6.49 -23.72
CA GLN A 283 10.99 -7.62 -22.86
C GLN A 283 11.37 -7.30 -21.41
N THR A 284 10.42 -7.41 -20.48
CA THR A 284 10.61 -7.19 -19.04
C THR A 284 9.48 -7.84 -18.27
N ASP A 285 9.78 -8.50 -17.16
CA ASP A 285 8.81 -9.06 -16.22
C ASP A 285 8.56 -8.14 -15.02
N ASP A 286 9.10 -6.92 -15.06
CA ASP A 286 9.09 -5.97 -13.98
C ASP A 286 8.22 -4.74 -14.33
N ARG A 287 7.39 -4.35 -13.38
CA ARG A 287 6.38 -3.28 -13.48
C ARG A 287 6.52 -2.24 -12.38
N ARG A 288 7.68 -2.21 -11.71
CA ARG A 288 7.97 -1.36 -10.55
C ARG A 288 8.38 0.06 -10.94
N GLY A 289 7.72 0.60 -11.96
CA GLY A 289 7.78 2.00 -12.37
C GLY A 289 8.67 2.31 -13.57
N ALA A 290 8.31 3.40 -14.24
CA ALA A 290 9.05 4.02 -15.33
C ALA A 290 8.73 5.51 -15.41
N PHE A 291 9.62 6.27 -16.05
CA PHE A 291 9.33 7.62 -16.50
C PHE A 291 9.88 7.86 -17.91
N TRP A 292 9.31 8.85 -18.60
CA TRP A 292 9.70 9.24 -19.94
C TRP A 292 10.43 10.58 -19.94
N HIS A 293 11.69 10.58 -20.34
CA HIS A 293 12.52 11.77 -20.40
C HIS A 293 12.21 12.62 -21.65
N PRO A 294 12.24 13.98 -21.59
CA PRO A 294 12.01 14.87 -22.74
C PRO A 294 12.86 14.62 -23.98
N ASN A 295 14.06 14.03 -23.82
CA ASN A 295 14.93 13.65 -24.94
C ASN A 295 14.50 12.37 -25.67
N GLY A 296 13.36 11.76 -25.30
CA GLY A 296 12.86 10.53 -25.90
C GLY A 296 13.41 9.23 -25.31
N THR A 297 14.13 9.28 -24.19
CA THR A 297 14.58 8.09 -23.44
C THR A 297 13.55 7.70 -22.39
N ILE A 298 13.30 6.41 -22.21
CA ILE A 298 12.46 5.86 -21.13
C ILE A 298 13.38 5.16 -20.12
N TYR A 299 13.23 5.48 -18.84
CA TYR A 299 13.94 4.87 -17.72
C TYR A 299 12.96 4.03 -16.92
N PHE A 300 13.32 2.79 -16.58
CA PHE A 300 12.40 1.84 -15.96
C PHE A 300 13.14 0.78 -15.12
N ALA A 301 12.41 0.13 -14.22
CA ALA A 301 12.88 -1.06 -13.52
C ALA A 301 12.88 -2.26 -14.50
N GLY A 302 14.03 -2.88 -14.74
CA GLY A 302 14.23 -3.79 -15.87
C GLY A 302 13.80 -5.24 -15.63
N ARG A 303 14.19 -5.81 -14.50
CA ARG A 303 13.87 -7.18 -14.06
C ARG A 303 13.74 -7.20 -12.54
N SER A 304 13.10 -8.24 -12.00
CA SER A 304 13.13 -8.43 -10.54
C SER A 304 14.56 -8.44 -10.01
N GLY A 305 14.83 -7.65 -8.96
CA GLY A 305 16.18 -7.51 -8.39
C GLY A 305 17.22 -6.77 -9.26
N SER A 306 16.81 -5.96 -10.24
CA SER A 306 17.73 -5.25 -11.13
C SER A 306 17.99 -3.79 -10.72
N PRO A 307 19.06 -3.15 -11.24
CA PRO A 307 19.17 -1.70 -11.30
C PRO A 307 18.12 -1.07 -12.24
N ILE A 308 18.03 0.27 -12.25
CA ILE A 308 17.31 1.03 -13.27
C ILE A 308 18.03 0.89 -14.61
N VAL A 309 17.25 0.65 -15.66
CA VAL A 309 17.71 0.54 -17.05
C VAL A 309 17.04 1.62 -17.91
N LYS A 310 17.54 1.82 -19.13
CA LYS A 310 16.97 2.74 -20.12
C LYS A 310 16.81 2.12 -21.49
N ILE A 311 15.88 2.67 -22.26
CA ILE A 311 15.67 2.38 -23.68
C ILE A 311 15.26 3.66 -24.43
N SER A 312 15.55 3.74 -25.72
CA SER A 312 14.95 4.76 -26.58
C SER A 312 13.46 4.49 -26.76
N SER A 313 12.64 5.55 -26.76
CA SER A 313 11.21 5.44 -27.03
C SER A 313 10.89 4.95 -28.46
N SER A 314 11.87 4.93 -29.36
CA SER A 314 11.76 4.30 -30.69
C SER A 314 12.15 2.81 -30.70
N GLY A 315 12.43 2.22 -29.53
CA GLY A 315 12.97 0.88 -29.38
C GLY A 315 14.50 0.83 -29.45
N GLY A 316 15.08 -0.36 -29.25
CA GLY A 316 16.53 -0.58 -29.30
C GLY A 316 17.03 -1.45 -28.15
N ALA A 317 18.34 -1.39 -27.88
CA ALA A 317 18.93 -2.13 -26.77
C ALA A 317 18.55 -1.50 -25.42
N VAL A 318 18.23 -2.36 -24.44
CA VAL A 318 18.07 -1.97 -23.04
C VAL A 318 19.46 -1.86 -22.41
N LEU A 319 19.75 -0.73 -21.78
CA LEU A 319 21.07 -0.45 -21.20
C LEU A 319 20.95 -0.14 -19.71
N PRO A 320 21.84 -0.65 -18.84
CA PRO A 320 21.86 -0.28 -17.42
C PRO A 320 22.19 1.21 -17.24
N VAL A 321 21.63 1.80 -16.19
CA VAL A 321 21.84 3.21 -15.81
C VAL A 321 22.48 3.30 -14.43
N THR A 322 21.85 2.68 -13.44
CA THR A 322 22.39 2.56 -12.07
C THR A 322 23.15 1.24 -11.91
N SER A 323 23.84 1.08 -10.78
CA SER A 323 24.42 -0.18 -10.33
C SER A 323 23.98 -0.46 -8.89
N LEU A 324 23.68 -1.71 -8.55
CA LEU A 324 23.40 -2.10 -7.17
C LEU A 324 24.69 -2.07 -6.35
N ASP A 325 24.67 -1.42 -5.19
CA ASP A 325 25.78 -1.39 -4.25
C ASP A 325 25.77 -2.65 -3.35
N THR A 326 26.72 -3.55 -3.62
CA THR A 326 26.89 -4.78 -2.85
C THR A 326 27.39 -4.56 -1.42
N GLU A 327 28.13 -3.48 -1.14
CA GLU A 327 28.58 -3.16 0.22
C GLU A 327 27.41 -2.70 1.08
N ARG A 328 26.49 -1.93 0.48
CA ARG A 328 25.22 -1.52 1.09
C ARG A 328 24.13 -2.59 1.03
N ARG A 329 24.43 -3.74 0.43
CA ARG A 329 23.50 -4.86 0.26
C ARG A 329 22.20 -4.43 -0.43
N GLU A 330 22.31 -3.62 -1.48
CA GLU A 330 21.16 -3.23 -2.30
C GLU A 330 20.66 -4.40 -3.14
N ARG A 331 19.35 -4.63 -3.11
CA ARG A 331 18.71 -5.75 -3.81
C ARG A 331 17.97 -5.34 -5.08
N THR A 332 17.53 -4.09 -5.17
CA THR A 332 16.64 -3.63 -6.25
C THR A 332 16.56 -2.12 -6.27
N HIS A 333 16.46 -1.54 -7.48
CA HIS A 333 16.10 -0.14 -7.68
C HIS A 333 14.73 -0.03 -8.35
N ARG A 334 13.86 0.85 -7.85
CA ARG A 334 12.43 0.91 -8.24
C ARG A 334 11.91 2.35 -8.30
N TRP A 335 10.71 2.51 -8.84
CA TRP A 335 9.92 3.74 -8.86
C TRP A 335 10.68 4.98 -9.36
N PRO A 336 11.38 4.90 -10.52
CA PRO A 336 12.15 6.01 -11.01
C PRO A 336 11.23 7.19 -11.38
N SER A 337 11.63 8.41 -11.04
CA SER A 337 10.87 9.64 -11.28
C SER A 337 11.79 10.79 -11.67
N LEU A 338 11.43 11.54 -12.73
CA LEU A 338 12.27 12.60 -13.25
C LEU A 338 12.33 13.80 -12.29
N VAL A 339 13.53 14.29 -11.99
CA VAL A 339 13.68 15.59 -11.32
C VAL A 339 13.43 16.71 -12.34
N PRO A 340 12.61 17.73 -12.02
CA PRO A 340 12.43 18.90 -12.86
C PRO A 340 13.76 19.49 -13.32
N GLY A 341 13.87 19.82 -14.60
CA GLY A 341 15.13 20.24 -15.24
C GLY A 341 15.84 19.13 -16.03
N GLY A 342 15.52 17.85 -15.76
CA GLY A 342 15.94 16.74 -16.62
C GLY A 342 17.40 16.31 -16.50
N LYS A 343 18.11 16.76 -15.46
CA LYS A 343 19.50 16.39 -15.19
C LYS A 343 19.68 15.25 -14.22
N ALA A 344 18.63 14.89 -13.47
CA ALA A 344 18.66 13.83 -12.48
C ALA A 344 17.31 13.11 -12.42
N PHE A 345 17.27 11.94 -11.83
CA PHE A 345 16.03 11.26 -11.45
C PHE A 345 16.14 10.67 -10.06
N LEU A 346 15.01 10.57 -9.38
CA LEU A 346 14.87 9.90 -8.09
C LEU A 346 14.53 8.44 -8.30
N TYR A 347 14.94 7.57 -7.40
CA TYR A 347 14.51 6.18 -7.36
C TYR A 347 14.49 5.68 -5.92
N THR A 348 13.74 4.61 -5.67
CA THR A 348 13.75 3.89 -4.40
C THR A 348 14.78 2.77 -4.46
N SER A 349 15.74 2.76 -3.52
CA SER A 349 16.64 1.65 -3.28
C SER A 349 16.21 0.90 -2.02
N ASP A 350 16.27 -0.41 -2.10
CA ASP A 350 15.88 -1.30 -1.01
C ASP A 350 16.98 -2.33 -0.76
N THR A 351 17.16 -2.71 0.51
CA THR A 351 18.26 -3.56 0.96
C THR A 351 17.76 -4.95 1.37
N HIS A 352 18.69 -5.88 1.49
CA HIS A 352 18.37 -7.24 1.96
C HIS A 352 17.96 -7.34 3.44
N GLU A 353 18.18 -6.27 4.21
CA GLU A 353 17.77 -6.19 5.62
C GLU A 353 16.35 -5.65 5.76
N SER A 354 15.74 -5.15 4.67
CA SER A 354 14.37 -4.67 4.70
C SER A 354 13.36 -5.78 4.89
N THR A 355 12.36 -5.52 5.73
CA THR A 355 11.27 -6.45 6.07
C THR A 355 10.23 -6.64 4.96
N GLU A 356 10.55 -6.20 3.74
CA GLU A 356 9.66 -6.11 2.57
C GLU A 356 8.53 -5.10 2.71
N PHE A 357 8.53 -4.26 3.75
CA PHE A 357 7.52 -3.21 3.94
C PHE A 357 7.89 -1.87 3.30
N TYR A 358 9.09 -1.75 2.70
CA TYR A 358 9.60 -0.54 2.00
C TYR A 358 9.56 0.78 2.81
N ASP A 359 9.14 0.74 4.07
CA ASP A 359 9.15 1.89 4.99
C ASP A 359 10.54 2.16 5.56
N ASP A 360 11.49 1.24 5.38
CA ASP A 360 12.91 1.35 5.69
C ASP A 360 13.79 1.51 4.43
N ALA A 361 13.16 1.53 3.25
CA ALA A 361 13.83 1.81 1.98
C ALA A 361 14.38 3.25 1.93
N ARG A 362 15.20 3.53 0.93
CA ARG A 362 15.82 4.85 0.72
C ARG A 362 15.32 5.46 -0.58
N ILE A 363 15.26 6.78 -0.60
CA ILE A 363 15.15 7.56 -1.83
C ILE A 363 16.53 8.07 -2.19
N GLU A 364 16.96 7.78 -3.41
CA GLU A 364 18.23 8.23 -3.95
C GLU A 364 18.01 9.08 -5.20
N ALA A 365 18.89 10.06 -5.42
CA ALA A 365 18.94 10.84 -6.64
C ALA A 365 20.14 10.38 -7.48
N PHE A 366 19.86 10.00 -8.73
CA PHE A 366 20.87 9.70 -9.74
C PHE A 366 21.08 10.92 -10.64
N ASP A 367 22.30 11.43 -10.66
CA ASP A 367 22.71 12.54 -11.53
C ASP A 367 23.15 11.98 -12.90
N LEU A 368 22.49 12.42 -13.98
CA LEU A 368 22.72 11.93 -15.33
C LEU A 368 24.00 12.48 -15.98
N GLU A 369 24.57 13.57 -15.47
CA GLU A 369 25.80 14.18 -15.99
C GLU A 369 27.04 13.49 -15.40
N THR A 370 27.02 13.23 -14.09
CA THR A 370 28.12 12.60 -13.35
C THR A 370 28.04 11.08 -13.29
N GLY A 371 26.83 10.51 -13.42
CA GLY A 371 26.58 9.08 -13.28
C GLY A 371 26.66 8.57 -11.84
N SER A 372 26.41 9.44 -10.86
CA SER A 372 26.52 9.12 -9.42
C SER A 372 25.17 9.17 -8.71
N SER A 373 25.04 8.38 -7.63
CA SER A 373 23.83 8.33 -6.79
C SER A 373 24.11 8.91 -5.41
N THR A 374 23.15 9.66 -4.87
CA THR A 374 23.21 10.22 -3.52
C THR A 374 21.92 9.93 -2.77
N VAL A 375 22.02 9.55 -1.49
CA VAL A 375 20.86 9.32 -0.62
C VAL A 375 20.21 10.65 -0.26
N VAL A 376 18.93 10.77 -0.57
CA VAL A 376 18.10 11.96 -0.33
C VAL A 376 17.30 11.82 0.96
N LEU A 377 16.68 10.66 1.16
CA LEU A 377 15.88 10.33 2.34
C LEU A 377 16.04 8.86 2.71
N GLU A 378 16.03 8.59 4.01
CA GLU A 378 15.89 7.24 4.57
C GLU A 378 14.45 6.99 5.02
N GLY A 379 14.09 5.71 5.16
CA GLY A 379 12.79 5.26 5.65
C GLY A 379 11.60 5.74 4.81
N SER A 380 11.72 5.65 3.49
CA SER A 380 10.75 6.21 2.55
C SER A 380 10.75 5.46 1.22
N SER A 381 9.59 5.40 0.56
CA SER A 381 9.46 4.84 -0.79
C SER A 381 8.75 5.82 -1.73
N ARG A 382 8.94 5.63 -3.04
CA ARG A 382 8.39 6.44 -4.14
C ARG A 382 8.38 7.95 -3.90
N ALA A 383 9.29 8.66 -4.59
CA ALA A 383 9.37 10.11 -4.51
C ALA A 383 9.15 10.82 -5.86
N VAL A 384 8.58 12.01 -5.82
CA VAL A 384 8.37 12.90 -6.97
C VAL A 384 8.79 14.31 -6.57
N ALA A 385 9.77 14.87 -7.28
CA ALA A 385 10.17 16.26 -7.13
C ALA A 385 9.32 17.17 -8.04
N LEU A 386 8.94 18.32 -7.52
CA LEU A 386 8.10 19.31 -8.19
C LEU A 386 8.92 20.55 -8.54
N SER A 387 8.49 21.26 -9.58
CA SER A 387 9.22 22.42 -10.14
C SER A 387 9.30 23.62 -9.18
N ASP A 388 8.46 23.64 -8.15
CA ASP A 388 8.45 24.63 -7.07
C ASP A 388 9.40 24.29 -5.91
N GLY A 389 10.20 23.23 -6.03
CA GLY A 389 11.17 22.83 -5.01
C GLY A 389 10.55 22.03 -3.86
N ILE A 390 9.44 21.33 -4.11
CA ILE A 390 8.83 20.39 -3.16
C ILE A 390 9.16 18.96 -3.58
N LEU A 391 9.61 18.13 -2.64
CA LEU A 391 9.69 16.68 -2.78
C LEU A 391 8.49 16.04 -2.08
N LEU A 392 7.67 15.33 -2.84
CA LEU A 392 6.68 14.42 -2.31
C LEU A 392 7.25 13.02 -2.19
N PHE A 393 6.97 12.33 -1.10
CA PHE A 393 7.40 10.95 -0.90
C PHE A 393 6.41 10.18 -0.02
N ALA A 394 6.40 8.86 -0.13
CA ALA A 394 5.55 8.02 0.69
C ALA A 394 6.29 7.48 1.91
N ARG A 395 5.56 7.43 3.02
CA ARG A 395 5.99 6.80 4.27
C ARG A 395 4.75 6.45 5.06
N ASP A 396 4.69 5.23 5.58
CA ASP A 396 3.65 4.83 6.53
C ASP A 396 2.20 5.02 6.00
N GLY A 397 1.93 4.65 4.74
CA GLY A 397 0.58 4.82 4.14
C GLY A 397 0.14 6.27 3.93
N SER A 398 1.08 7.21 4.05
CA SER A 398 0.85 8.64 3.90
C SER A 398 1.83 9.24 2.89
N LEU A 399 1.42 10.33 2.24
CA LEU A 399 2.31 11.19 1.48
C LEU A 399 2.82 12.31 2.37
N PHE A 400 4.13 12.51 2.35
CA PHE A 400 4.82 13.62 2.98
C PHE A 400 5.31 14.58 1.90
N SER A 401 5.40 15.85 2.26
CA SER A 401 6.05 16.91 1.48
C SER A 401 7.23 17.47 2.26
N VAL A 402 8.32 17.78 1.57
CA VAL A 402 9.48 18.47 2.16
C VAL A 402 10.14 19.41 1.15
N PRO A 403 10.68 20.57 1.57
CA PRO A 403 11.49 21.41 0.68
C PRO A 403 12.71 20.67 0.13
N PHE A 404 12.98 20.86 -1.16
CA PHE A 404 13.99 20.13 -1.93
C PHE A 404 14.72 21.05 -2.90
N ASP A 405 16.05 21.07 -2.82
CA ASP A 405 16.92 21.82 -3.73
C ASP A 405 17.14 21.00 -5.01
N LEU A 406 16.56 21.46 -6.12
CA LEU A 406 16.61 20.76 -7.41
C LEU A 406 18.02 20.69 -8.02
N GLU A 407 18.92 21.61 -7.66
CA GLU A 407 20.29 21.65 -8.20
C GLU A 407 21.24 20.82 -7.34
N LYS A 408 21.08 20.86 -6.01
CA LYS A 408 21.92 20.08 -5.08
C LYS A 408 21.42 18.65 -4.87
N LEU A 409 20.17 18.38 -5.21
CA LEU A 409 19.49 17.10 -4.98
C LEU A 409 19.40 16.73 -3.50
N GLU A 410 19.14 17.74 -2.66
CA GLU A 410 19.11 17.61 -1.19
C GLU A 410 17.82 18.16 -0.60
N VAL A 411 17.37 17.53 0.49
CA VAL A 411 16.25 18.03 1.30
C VAL A 411 16.72 19.20 2.15
N THR A 412 15.96 20.29 2.16
CA THR A 412 16.34 21.55 2.85
C THR A 412 15.45 21.89 4.05
N GLY A 413 14.51 21.02 4.40
CA GLY A 413 13.57 21.24 5.50
C GLY A 413 13.13 19.96 6.20
N THR A 414 12.10 20.09 7.05
CA THR A 414 11.52 18.95 7.78
C THR A 414 10.28 18.43 7.04
N PRO A 415 10.17 17.10 6.83
CA PRO A 415 8.98 16.51 6.23
C PRO A 415 7.69 16.81 6.99
N GLN A 416 6.62 17.06 6.26
CA GLN A 416 5.27 17.27 6.78
C GLN A 416 4.28 16.36 6.06
N VAL A 417 3.28 15.86 6.77
CA VAL A 417 2.23 15.04 6.15
C VAL A 417 1.43 15.91 5.17
N ALA A 418 1.46 15.53 3.90
CA ALA A 418 0.72 16.19 2.83
C ALA A 418 -0.68 15.59 2.67
N LEU A 419 -0.77 14.26 2.74
CA LEU A 419 -2.01 13.51 2.59
C LEU A 419 -1.91 12.18 3.36
N GLN A 420 -2.95 11.85 4.12
CA GLN A 420 -3.06 10.56 4.81
C GLN A 420 -3.86 9.57 3.97
N GLU A 421 -3.80 8.29 4.35
CA GLU A 421 -4.63 7.22 3.78
C GLU A 421 -4.44 7.02 2.27
N VAL A 422 -3.21 7.19 1.77
CA VAL A 422 -2.89 6.89 0.37
C VAL A 422 -2.58 5.41 0.25
N LEU A 423 -3.24 4.74 -0.69
CA LEU A 423 -3.09 3.31 -0.94
C LEU A 423 -1.62 2.97 -1.20
N THR A 424 -1.04 2.23 -0.27
CA THR A 424 0.36 1.79 -0.28
C THR A 424 0.39 0.28 -0.11
N ILE A 425 0.90 -0.39 -1.14
CA ILE A 425 1.18 -1.82 -1.12
C ILE A 425 2.54 -2.01 -0.49
N VAL A 426 2.53 -2.41 0.78
CA VAL A 426 3.77 -2.54 1.54
C VAL A 426 4.73 -3.54 0.90
N ALA A 427 4.25 -4.70 0.42
CA ALA A 427 5.09 -5.76 -0.15
C ALA A 427 5.88 -5.36 -1.41
N SER A 428 5.37 -4.41 -2.20
CA SER A 428 6.01 -3.95 -3.44
C SER A 428 6.65 -2.57 -3.34
N GLY A 429 6.29 -1.80 -2.30
CA GLY A 429 6.57 -0.37 -2.18
C GLY A 429 5.77 0.49 -3.16
N ALA A 430 4.74 -0.07 -3.83
CA ALA A 430 3.89 0.68 -4.75
C ALA A 430 2.96 1.61 -3.96
N VAL A 431 2.93 2.89 -4.33
CA VAL A 431 2.09 3.90 -3.65
C VAL A 431 1.27 4.63 -4.69
N GLN A 432 -0.05 4.67 -4.55
CA GLN A 432 -0.95 5.08 -5.63
C GLN A 432 -1.15 6.60 -5.68
N PHE A 433 -0.20 7.32 -6.26
CA PHE A 433 -0.32 8.75 -6.54
C PHE A 433 0.45 9.21 -7.79
N ALA A 434 0.00 10.32 -8.37
CA ALA A 434 0.69 11.04 -9.44
C ALA A 434 0.41 12.55 -9.33
N VAL A 435 1.36 13.38 -9.78
CA VAL A 435 1.26 14.84 -9.68
C VAL A 435 1.58 15.49 -11.02
N SER A 436 0.81 16.51 -11.40
CA SER A 436 1.06 17.32 -12.59
C SER A 436 1.92 18.54 -12.26
N ASP A 437 2.59 19.09 -13.27
CA ASP A 437 3.32 20.37 -13.16
C ASP A 437 2.36 21.55 -12.87
N SER A 438 1.08 21.39 -13.17
CA SER A 438 0.02 22.36 -12.85
C SER A 438 -0.47 22.30 -11.40
N GLY A 439 0.05 21.37 -10.59
CA GLY A 439 -0.29 21.24 -9.17
C GLY A 439 -1.58 20.44 -8.92
N ALA A 440 -1.96 19.54 -9.83
CA ALA A 440 -2.99 18.54 -9.59
C ALA A 440 -2.37 17.29 -8.98
N LEU A 441 -2.97 16.76 -7.91
CA LEU A 441 -2.59 15.49 -7.27
C LEU A 441 -3.70 14.48 -7.50
N ALA A 442 -3.40 13.39 -8.21
CA ALA A 442 -4.27 12.24 -8.35
C ALA A 442 -3.77 11.11 -7.43
N TYR A 443 -4.67 10.44 -6.71
CA TYR A 443 -4.32 9.34 -5.79
C TYR A 443 -5.47 8.35 -5.62
N ILE A 444 -5.17 7.17 -5.07
CA ILE A 444 -6.19 6.20 -4.62
C ILE A 444 -6.12 6.15 -3.09
N PRO A 445 -7.24 6.36 -2.37
CA PRO A 445 -7.28 6.19 -0.93
C PRO A 445 -7.27 4.71 -0.56
N GLY A 446 -6.66 4.38 0.58
CA GLY A 446 -6.59 3.01 1.10
C GLY A 446 -5.56 2.79 2.20
N GLY A 447 -4.74 3.79 2.51
CA GLY A 447 -3.70 3.69 3.53
C GLY A 447 -2.71 2.55 3.27
N LYS A 448 -2.10 2.04 4.34
CA LYS A 448 -1.29 0.82 4.23
C LYS A 448 -2.20 -0.39 4.02
N THR A 449 -2.20 -0.91 2.80
CA THR A 449 -2.72 -2.25 2.55
C THR A 449 -1.58 -3.22 2.75
N THR A 450 -1.65 -3.88 3.88
CA THR A 450 -1.07 -5.20 4.07
C THR A 450 -2.07 -6.18 3.45
N GLU A 451 -1.60 -7.11 2.61
CA GLU A 451 -2.48 -8.19 2.15
C GLU A 451 -2.79 -9.09 3.34
N ILE A 452 -3.80 -8.72 4.12
CA ILE A 452 -4.45 -9.61 5.07
C ILE A 452 -5.16 -10.63 4.20
N SER A 453 -4.81 -11.90 4.36
CA SER A 453 -5.55 -12.99 3.72
C SER A 453 -6.22 -13.82 4.78
N ASP A 454 -7.46 -14.21 4.53
CA ASP A 454 -8.13 -15.23 5.30
C ASP A 454 -7.66 -16.61 4.85
N LEU A 455 -7.52 -17.50 5.81
CA LEU A 455 -7.27 -18.90 5.55
C LEU A 455 -8.61 -19.62 5.41
N VAL A 456 -8.92 -20.14 4.21
CA VAL A 456 -10.23 -20.73 3.91
C VAL A 456 -10.11 -22.15 3.36
N TRP A 457 -11.07 -23.00 3.71
CA TRP A 457 -11.30 -24.26 3.02
C TRP A 457 -12.19 -24.01 1.80
N VAL A 458 -11.64 -24.23 0.62
CA VAL A 458 -12.39 -24.21 -0.64
C VAL A 458 -12.90 -25.62 -0.94
N THR A 459 -14.21 -25.76 -1.13
CA THR A 459 -14.87 -27.01 -1.50
C THR A 459 -15.70 -26.81 -2.78
N PRO A 460 -16.05 -27.88 -3.52
CA PRO A 460 -16.99 -27.77 -4.64
C PRO A 460 -18.37 -27.19 -4.25
N GLY A 461 -18.73 -27.18 -2.96
CA GLY A 461 -19.98 -26.64 -2.42
C GLY A 461 -19.86 -25.22 -1.86
N GLY A 462 -18.75 -24.53 -2.11
CA GLY A 462 -18.47 -23.18 -1.61
C GLY A 462 -17.37 -23.13 -0.55
N GLU A 463 -17.06 -21.91 -0.12
CA GLU A 463 -15.98 -21.60 0.82
C GLU A 463 -16.43 -21.77 2.27
N ARG A 464 -15.48 -22.14 3.14
CA ARG A 464 -15.64 -22.13 4.59
C ARG A 464 -14.41 -21.53 5.23
N GLU A 465 -14.57 -20.40 5.89
CA GLU A 465 -13.52 -19.74 6.66
C GLU A 465 -13.00 -20.65 7.78
N ILE A 466 -11.69 -20.58 8.02
CA ILE A 466 -11.09 -21.12 9.23
C ILE A 466 -11.08 -20.01 10.26
N ASN A 467 -11.84 -20.20 11.33
CA ASN A 467 -11.79 -19.31 12.48
C ASN A 467 -10.46 -19.51 13.22
N SER A 468 -9.38 -18.86 12.79
CA SER A 468 -8.18 -18.74 13.62
C SER A 468 -8.42 -17.62 14.63
N GLU A 469 -8.12 -17.84 15.91
CA GLU A 469 -8.22 -16.80 16.94
C GLU A 469 -7.27 -15.60 16.69
N GLN A 470 -6.42 -15.68 15.66
CA GLN A 470 -5.57 -14.61 15.17
C GLN A 470 -5.98 -14.25 13.74
N PRO A 471 -6.42 -13.01 13.46
CA PRO A 471 -6.30 -12.40 12.14
C PRO A 471 -4.81 -12.38 11.80
N GLY A 472 -4.41 -13.07 10.73
CA GLY A 472 -3.00 -13.23 10.38
C GLY A 472 -2.70 -12.63 9.02
N PHE A 473 -1.58 -11.91 8.93
CA PHE A 473 -0.95 -11.61 7.64
C PHE A 473 -0.41 -12.92 7.05
N PHE A 474 -1.26 -13.64 6.31
CA PHE A 474 -0.85 -14.87 5.64
C PHE A 474 -0.56 -14.57 4.16
N SER A 475 0.69 -14.72 3.75
CA SER A 475 1.11 -14.53 2.36
C SER A 475 1.47 -15.85 1.67
N GLN A 476 1.74 -16.91 2.43
CA GLN A 476 2.05 -18.25 1.93
C GLN A 476 1.48 -19.32 2.87
N VAL A 477 1.07 -20.47 2.32
CA VAL A 477 0.59 -21.62 3.11
C VAL A 477 1.03 -22.97 2.52
N ALA A 478 1.47 -23.89 3.39
CA ALA A 478 1.66 -25.29 3.03
C ALA A 478 1.10 -26.22 4.11
N LEU A 479 0.26 -27.17 3.70
CA LEU A 479 -0.26 -28.21 4.58
C LEU A 479 0.78 -29.30 4.81
N SER A 480 0.82 -29.78 6.04
CA SER A 480 1.55 -30.99 6.38
C SER A 480 0.98 -32.21 5.63
N PRO A 481 1.80 -33.24 5.37
CA PRO A 481 1.33 -34.45 4.69
C PRO A 481 0.29 -35.26 5.46
N GLN A 482 0.03 -34.93 6.73
CA GLN A 482 -1.06 -35.49 7.53
C GLN A 482 -2.31 -34.61 7.48
N GLY A 483 -2.19 -33.33 7.11
CA GLY A 483 -3.27 -32.35 7.07
C GLY A 483 -3.69 -31.82 8.45
N ASP A 484 -2.95 -32.17 9.50
CA ASP A 484 -3.19 -31.75 10.90
C ASP A 484 -2.53 -30.42 11.24
N ARG A 485 -1.49 -30.04 10.49
CA ARG A 485 -0.75 -28.79 10.63
C ARG A 485 -0.63 -28.06 9.30
N ALA A 486 -0.56 -26.73 9.36
CA ALA A 486 -0.13 -25.89 8.25
C ALA A 486 1.11 -25.08 8.67
N VAL A 487 1.98 -24.78 7.72
CA VAL A 487 3.00 -23.73 7.89
C VAL A 487 2.54 -22.51 7.11
N VAL A 488 2.63 -21.36 7.74
CA VAL A 488 2.31 -20.05 7.16
C VAL A 488 3.44 -19.09 7.39
N MET A 489 3.61 -18.13 6.48
CA MET A 489 4.51 -17.01 6.67
C MET A 489 3.75 -15.85 7.32
N ILE A 490 4.30 -15.31 8.39
CA ILE A 490 3.77 -14.13 9.09
C ILE A 490 4.92 -13.11 9.21
N PRO A 491 4.79 -11.93 8.60
CA PRO A 491 5.73 -10.84 8.82
C PRO A 491 5.66 -10.29 10.25
N THR A 492 6.80 -9.85 10.76
CA THR A 492 6.99 -9.14 12.03
C THR A 492 7.68 -7.79 11.74
N GLU A 493 7.91 -6.97 12.77
CA GLU A 493 8.55 -5.65 12.62
C GLU A 493 9.94 -5.73 11.96
N ASP A 494 10.73 -6.76 12.30
CA ASP A 494 12.13 -6.90 11.88
C ASP A 494 12.43 -8.15 11.04
N THR A 495 11.48 -9.09 10.93
CA THR A 495 11.70 -10.41 10.31
C THR A 495 10.46 -10.93 9.58
N GLN A 496 10.63 -11.85 8.64
CA GLN A 496 9.52 -12.67 8.13
C GLN A 496 9.69 -14.09 8.64
N ASP A 497 8.71 -14.56 9.40
CA ASP A 497 8.82 -15.85 10.07
C ASP A 497 7.79 -16.86 9.62
N LEU A 498 8.22 -18.12 9.71
CA LEU A 498 7.37 -19.25 9.55
C LEU A 498 6.71 -19.59 10.88
N TRP A 499 5.40 -19.81 10.83
CA TRP A 499 4.58 -20.25 11.96
C TRP A 499 3.90 -21.56 11.61
N ILE A 500 3.86 -22.48 12.58
CA ILE A 500 3.09 -23.71 12.49
C ILE A 500 1.73 -23.48 13.12
N LEU A 501 0.68 -23.65 12.33
CA LEU A 501 -0.71 -23.68 12.75
C LEU A 501 -1.13 -25.13 13.02
N ASP A 502 -1.64 -25.40 14.21
CA ASP A 502 -2.34 -26.63 14.55
C ASP A 502 -3.80 -26.50 14.08
N MET A 503 -4.19 -27.31 13.10
CA MET A 503 -5.49 -27.20 12.44
C MET A 503 -6.63 -27.75 13.31
N GLU A 504 -6.33 -28.63 14.27
CA GLU A 504 -7.33 -29.22 15.18
C GLU A 504 -7.55 -28.32 16.41
N ARG A 505 -6.45 -27.83 16.99
CA ARG A 505 -6.48 -26.98 18.19
C ARG A 505 -6.69 -25.50 17.88
N GLN A 506 -6.54 -25.11 16.62
CA GLN A 506 -6.58 -23.71 16.16
C GLN A 506 -5.57 -22.80 16.88
N THR A 507 -4.41 -23.35 17.24
CA THR A 507 -3.31 -22.63 17.91
C THR A 507 -2.14 -22.44 16.96
N SER A 508 -1.36 -21.38 17.14
CA SER A 508 -0.15 -21.09 16.36
C SER A 508 1.12 -21.19 17.22
N SER A 509 2.23 -21.58 16.61
CA SER A 509 3.56 -21.56 17.22
C SER A 509 4.63 -21.11 16.23
N ARG A 510 5.50 -20.20 16.65
CA ARG A 510 6.57 -19.64 15.82
C ARG A 510 7.68 -20.67 15.60
N LEU A 511 8.10 -20.89 14.35
CA LEU A 511 9.12 -21.86 13.94
C LEU A 511 10.50 -21.22 13.75
N THR A 512 10.53 -20.05 13.12
CA THR A 512 11.74 -19.24 12.89
C THR A 512 11.67 -17.94 13.69
N PHE A 513 12.83 -17.37 14.00
CA PHE A 513 12.93 -16.21 14.90
C PHE A 513 13.91 -15.15 14.39
N MET A 514 14.51 -15.36 13.22
CA MET A 514 15.59 -14.56 12.66
C MET A 514 15.53 -14.61 11.15
N ALA A 515 16.06 -13.56 10.52
CA ALA A 515 16.13 -13.42 9.07
C ALA A 515 14.75 -13.36 8.40
N THR A 516 14.75 -13.23 7.09
CA THR A 516 13.56 -13.34 6.24
C THR A 516 13.47 -14.78 5.75
N ASN A 517 12.32 -15.41 5.95
CA ASN A 517 12.10 -16.81 5.64
C ASN A 517 10.83 -16.97 4.78
N SER A 518 10.94 -17.70 3.67
CA SER A 518 9.86 -17.85 2.68
C SER A 518 9.80 -19.25 2.07
N ASP A 519 8.78 -19.49 1.26
CA ASP A 519 8.53 -20.66 0.41
C ASP A 519 8.62 -21.99 1.18
N PRO A 520 7.80 -22.14 2.24
CA PRO A 520 7.90 -23.31 3.08
C PRO A 520 7.30 -24.55 2.39
N VAL A 521 8.02 -25.66 2.46
CA VAL A 521 7.62 -26.98 1.96
C VAL A 521 7.80 -28.01 3.07
N TRP A 522 6.81 -28.88 3.28
CA TRP A 522 6.93 -29.96 4.25
C TRP A 522 7.72 -31.13 3.69
N THR A 523 8.56 -31.76 4.54
CA THR A 523 9.03 -33.11 4.23
C THR A 523 7.86 -34.08 4.29
N ARG A 524 7.90 -35.13 3.46
CA ARG A 524 6.81 -36.11 3.33
C ARG A 524 6.40 -36.78 4.65
N ASP A 525 7.36 -36.99 5.54
CA ASP A 525 7.12 -37.58 6.85
C ASP A 525 6.47 -36.60 7.85
N GLY A 526 6.33 -35.32 7.49
CA GLY A 526 5.77 -34.27 8.33
C GLY A 526 6.66 -33.85 9.50
N LYS A 527 7.94 -34.26 9.52
CA LYS A 527 8.84 -33.99 10.65
C LYS A 527 9.67 -32.73 10.49
N ARG A 528 9.87 -32.26 9.26
CA ARG A 528 10.69 -31.08 8.96
C ARG A 528 9.97 -30.16 7.98
N VAL A 529 10.34 -28.88 8.04
CA VAL A 529 9.98 -27.87 7.05
C VAL A 529 11.26 -27.46 6.34
N ILE A 530 11.20 -27.39 5.02
CA ILE A 530 12.22 -26.83 4.13
C ILE A 530 11.76 -25.44 3.73
N PHE A 531 12.64 -24.45 3.70
CA PHE A 531 12.29 -23.06 3.42
C PHE A 531 13.49 -22.27 2.89
N GLY A 532 13.24 -21.20 2.14
CA GLY A 532 14.25 -20.22 1.76
C GLY A 532 14.57 -19.29 2.93
N SER A 533 15.84 -18.96 3.17
CA SER A 533 16.24 -18.00 4.20
C SER A 533 17.44 -17.16 3.75
N ASN A 534 17.42 -15.86 4.02
CA ASN A 534 18.56 -14.94 3.79
C ASN A 534 19.49 -14.82 5.04
N ARG A 535 19.47 -15.81 5.94
CA ARG A 535 20.24 -15.77 7.19
C ARG A 535 21.76 -15.67 7.02
N ASP A 536 22.30 -16.26 5.95
CA ASP A 536 23.75 -16.32 5.68
C ASP A 536 24.16 -15.34 4.57
N GLY A 537 23.37 -14.30 4.34
CA GLY A 537 23.68 -13.22 3.42
C GLY A 537 22.50 -12.80 2.54
N ILE A 538 22.82 -12.02 1.53
CA ILE A 538 21.90 -11.38 0.59
C ILE A 538 20.96 -12.38 -0.11
N ASN A 539 21.49 -13.54 -0.54
CA ASN A 539 20.73 -14.51 -1.30
C ASN A 539 19.95 -15.46 -0.38
N PHE A 540 18.68 -15.68 -0.69
CA PHE A 540 17.92 -16.77 -0.07
C PHE A 540 18.55 -18.11 -0.43
N LYS A 541 18.80 -18.94 0.57
CA LYS A 541 19.29 -20.31 0.39
C LYS A 541 18.29 -21.29 1.01
N PRO A 542 18.22 -22.54 0.51
CA PRO A 542 17.34 -23.55 1.08
C PRO A 542 17.89 -24.07 2.41
N TYR A 543 17.08 -23.98 3.47
CA TYR A 543 17.34 -24.57 4.78
C TYR A 543 16.26 -25.57 5.17
N THR A 544 16.55 -26.40 6.16
CA THR A 544 15.56 -27.26 6.79
C THR A 544 15.63 -27.21 8.32
N LYS A 545 14.47 -27.16 8.97
CA LYS A 545 14.34 -27.21 10.43
C LYS A 545 13.30 -28.26 10.85
N SER A 546 13.44 -28.83 12.04
CA SER A 546 12.40 -29.70 12.60
C SER A 546 11.10 -28.92 12.83
N ALA A 547 9.99 -29.49 12.39
CA ALA A 547 8.67 -28.86 12.48
C ALA A 547 8.14 -28.72 13.91
N ASN A 548 8.79 -29.37 14.89
CA ASN A 548 8.49 -29.19 16.32
C ASN A 548 9.29 -28.03 16.95
N GLY A 549 10.08 -27.29 16.16
CA GLY A 549 10.88 -26.17 16.61
C GLY A 549 12.26 -26.52 17.17
N VAL A 550 12.60 -27.80 17.32
CA VAL A 550 13.89 -28.24 17.90
C VAL A 550 15.04 -28.06 16.91
N GLY A 551 16.16 -27.53 17.42
CA GLY A 551 17.41 -27.36 16.68
C GLY A 551 17.47 -26.08 15.85
N GLU A 552 18.67 -25.77 15.37
CA GLU A 552 18.89 -24.66 14.43
C GLU A 552 18.60 -25.11 12.98
N PRO A 553 18.18 -24.19 12.09
CA PRO A 553 18.07 -24.48 10.66
C PRO A 553 19.38 -24.97 10.05
N GLU A 554 19.28 -26.06 9.29
CA GLU A 554 20.39 -26.70 8.60
C GLU A 554 20.39 -26.30 7.11
N LEU A 555 21.52 -25.82 6.59
CA LEU A 555 21.67 -25.50 5.18
C LEU A 555 21.54 -26.76 4.31
N ILE A 556 20.72 -26.69 3.26
CA ILE A 556 20.58 -27.77 2.27
C ILE A 556 21.62 -27.61 1.17
N TRP A 557 21.72 -26.41 0.60
CA TRP A 557 22.63 -26.12 -0.51
C TRP A 557 23.08 -24.65 -0.47
N ASP A 558 24.39 -24.44 -0.57
CA ASP A 558 24.98 -23.11 -0.72
C ASP A 558 24.87 -22.62 -2.17
N ALA A 559 23.67 -22.20 -2.56
CA ALA A 559 23.38 -21.77 -3.92
C ALA A 559 24.14 -20.47 -4.28
N PRO A 560 24.64 -20.33 -5.53
CA PRO A 560 25.37 -19.14 -5.97
C PRO A 560 24.48 -17.90 -6.17
N SER A 561 23.15 -18.07 -6.16
CA SER A 561 22.13 -17.02 -6.27
C SER A 561 20.91 -17.41 -5.43
N ALA A 562 19.88 -16.56 -5.39
CA ALA A 562 18.69 -16.85 -4.60
C ALA A 562 18.01 -18.14 -5.08
N ALA A 563 17.77 -19.06 -4.15
CA ALA A 563 17.19 -20.38 -4.39
C ALA A 563 16.02 -20.65 -3.42
N TYR A 564 14.82 -20.82 -3.97
CA TYR A 564 13.58 -20.99 -3.21
C TYR A 564 13.04 -22.42 -3.34
N PRO A 565 12.66 -23.09 -2.24
CA PRO A 565 12.03 -24.41 -2.30
C PRO A 565 10.68 -24.41 -3.04
N ILE A 566 10.47 -25.41 -3.89
CA ILE A 566 9.23 -25.58 -4.67
C ILE A 566 8.38 -26.72 -4.09
N ASP A 567 8.93 -27.94 -4.11
CA ASP A 567 8.23 -29.15 -3.71
C ASP A 567 9.23 -30.29 -3.46
N VAL A 568 8.78 -31.34 -2.74
CA VAL A 568 9.57 -32.55 -2.47
C VAL A 568 8.84 -33.77 -2.99
N THR A 569 9.55 -34.70 -3.63
CA THR A 569 8.95 -35.96 -4.10
C THR A 569 8.34 -36.76 -2.96
N HIS A 570 7.35 -37.59 -3.29
CA HIS A 570 6.62 -38.39 -2.30
C HIS A 570 7.49 -39.38 -1.52
N ASP A 571 8.65 -39.77 -2.05
CA ASP A 571 9.63 -40.61 -1.33
C ASP A 571 10.56 -39.80 -0.41
N GLY A 572 10.48 -38.47 -0.45
CA GLY A 572 11.32 -37.56 0.32
C GLY A 572 12.74 -37.40 -0.24
N ARG A 573 13.03 -37.95 -1.42
CA ARG A 573 14.39 -37.98 -1.97
C ARG A 573 14.78 -36.71 -2.70
N TRP A 574 13.89 -36.15 -3.52
CA TRP A 574 14.26 -35.05 -4.41
C TRP A 574 13.54 -33.77 -4.01
N LEU A 575 14.31 -32.69 -3.89
CA LEU A 575 13.80 -31.34 -3.67
C LEU A 575 13.93 -30.55 -4.97
N ALA A 576 12.82 -29.97 -5.44
CA ALA A 576 12.85 -28.98 -6.50
C ALA A 576 13.04 -27.58 -5.91
N LEU A 577 13.87 -26.78 -6.57
CA LEU A 577 14.22 -25.41 -6.21
C LEU A 577 14.01 -24.50 -7.43
N GLU A 578 13.58 -23.28 -7.17
CA GLU A 578 13.59 -22.18 -8.13
C GLU A 578 14.86 -21.36 -7.91
N LEU A 579 15.72 -21.28 -8.92
CA LEU A 579 16.95 -20.49 -8.88
C LEU A 579 16.75 -19.18 -9.66
N LEU A 580 17.15 -18.05 -9.06
CA LEU A 580 17.06 -16.71 -9.64
C LEU A 580 18.46 -16.10 -9.82
N PRO A 581 19.17 -16.40 -10.92
CA PRO A 581 20.44 -15.78 -11.20
C PRO A 581 20.27 -14.31 -11.62
N ALA A 582 21.25 -13.46 -11.29
CA ALA A 582 21.14 -12.01 -11.53
C ALA A 582 21.08 -11.60 -13.01
N GLN A 583 21.61 -12.42 -13.92
CA GLN A 583 21.78 -12.08 -15.35
C GLN A 583 21.21 -13.12 -16.32
N SER A 584 20.44 -14.09 -15.81
CA SER A 584 19.76 -15.08 -16.64
C SER A 584 18.32 -15.24 -16.19
N ASP A 585 17.57 -16.05 -16.91
CA ASP A 585 16.19 -16.33 -16.55
C ASP A 585 16.12 -17.35 -15.40
N ARG A 586 14.94 -17.44 -14.77
CA ARG A 586 14.70 -18.37 -13.67
C ARG A 586 14.80 -19.82 -14.14
N GLU A 587 15.41 -20.67 -13.32
CA GLU A 587 15.63 -22.07 -13.63
C GLU A 587 15.11 -22.99 -12.53
N ILE A 588 14.73 -24.21 -12.92
CA ILE A 588 14.35 -25.25 -11.96
C ILE A 588 15.54 -26.18 -11.73
N TRP A 589 15.96 -26.24 -10.47
CA TRP A 589 17.05 -27.07 -10.00
C TRP A 589 16.53 -28.17 -9.09
N ILE A 590 17.27 -29.28 -9.02
CA ILE A 590 16.91 -30.47 -8.24
C ILE A 590 18.06 -30.82 -7.31
N VAL A 591 17.75 -31.17 -6.06
CA VAL A 591 18.73 -31.61 -5.05
C VAL A 591 18.36 -33.00 -4.53
N ASP A 592 19.32 -33.93 -4.47
CA ASP A 592 19.15 -35.24 -3.81
C ASP A 592 19.32 -35.11 -2.28
N LEU A 593 18.21 -35.19 -1.53
CA LEU A 593 18.21 -35.13 -0.07
C LEU A 593 18.72 -36.42 0.60
N SER A 594 18.89 -37.52 -0.13
CA SER A 594 19.32 -38.82 0.42
C SER A 594 20.83 -39.04 0.45
N GLY A 595 21.60 -38.18 -0.24
CA GLY A 595 23.06 -38.30 -0.41
C GLY A 595 23.82 -37.03 -0.06
N GLU A 596 24.84 -36.70 -0.85
CA GLU A 596 25.72 -35.52 -0.66
C GLU A 596 25.04 -34.19 -1.01
N ARG A 597 23.75 -34.20 -1.40
CA ARG A 597 22.98 -33.02 -1.82
C ARG A 597 23.57 -32.30 -3.03
N GLU A 598 24.12 -33.06 -3.97
CA GLU A 598 24.59 -32.50 -5.23
C GLU A 598 23.39 -31.98 -6.07
N PRO A 599 23.40 -30.69 -6.44
CA PRO A 599 22.34 -30.07 -7.22
C PRO A 599 22.54 -30.29 -8.73
N PHE A 600 21.46 -30.38 -9.51
CA PHE A 600 21.53 -30.35 -10.97
C PHE A 600 20.36 -29.57 -11.57
N SER A 601 20.56 -28.97 -12.74
CA SER A 601 19.49 -28.29 -13.50
C SER A 601 18.53 -29.34 -14.09
N PHE A 602 17.23 -29.20 -13.88
CA PHE A 602 16.24 -30.19 -14.31
C PHE A 602 16.11 -30.26 -15.84
N PHE A 603 16.16 -29.10 -16.51
CA PHE A 603 16.23 -29.01 -17.96
C PHE A 603 16.95 -27.72 -18.35
N GLU A 604 17.79 -27.81 -19.38
CA GLU A 604 18.44 -26.63 -19.95
C GLU A 604 17.46 -25.88 -20.87
N GLY A 605 17.34 -24.56 -20.67
CA GLY A 605 16.54 -23.69 -21.53
C GLY A 605 16.59 -22.23 -21.08
N GLN A 606 16.80 -21.30 -22.02
CA GLN A 606 16.84 -19.85 -21.78
C GLN A 606 15.44 -19.24 -21.70
N VAL A 607 14.59 -19.80 -20.84
CA VAL A 607 13.25 -19.26 -20.62
C VAL A 607 12.88 -19.39 -19.16
N ASP A 608 12.44 -18.27 -18.58
CA ASP A 608 11.95 -18.17 -17.21
C ASP A 608 10.97 -19.30 -16.88
N SER A 609 11.41 -20.15 -15.96
CA SER A 609 10.67 -21.29 -15.43
C SER A 609 10.63 -21.22 -13.91
N ARG A 610 9.43 -21.32 -13.34
CA ARG A 610 9.16 -21.02 -11.93
C ARG A 610 8.04 -21.88 -11.36
N HIS A 611 7.95 -21.93 -10.03
CA HIS A 611 7.00 -22.77 -9.29
C HIS A 611 7.05 -24.25 -9.74
N GLY A 612 6.28 -25.09 -9.06
CA GLY A 612 6.11 -26.46 -9.51
C GLY A 612 5.49 -27.38 -8.48
N SER A 613 5.21 -28.59 -8.93
CA SER A 613 4.74 -29.65 -8.06
C SER A 613 5.06 -31.02 -8.65
N PHE A 614 5.62 -31.89 -7.82
CA PHE A 614 5.84 -33.27 -8.19
C PHE A 614 4.51 -34.02 -8.19
N SER A 615 4.34 -34.87 -9.19
CA SER A 615 3.26 -35.87 -9.17
C SER A 615 3.41 -36.82 -7.97
N PRO A 616 2.30 -37.32 -7.41
CA PRO A 616 2.36 -38.22 -6.24
C PRO A 616 3.15 -39.51 -6.46
N ASP A 617 3.25 -39.97 -7.71
CA ASP A 617 4.05 -41.15 -8.07
C ASP A 617 5.53 -40.83 -8.35
N GLY A 618 5.91 -39.53 -8.30
CA GLY A 618 7.27 -39.05 -8.51
C GLY A 618 7.76 -39.10 -9.95
N ARG A 619 6.90 -39.39 -10.94
CA ARG A 619 7.32 -39.57 -12.34
C ARG A 619 7.21 -38.33 -13.21
N TRP A 620 6.62 -37.26 -12.68
CA TRP A 620 6.33 -36.02 -13.40
C TRP A 620 6.56 -34.80 -12.51
N LEU A 621 7.03 -33.71 -13.12
CA LEU A 621 7.07 -32.38 -12.52
C LEU A 621 6.20 -31.44 -13.36
N ALA A 622 5.20 -30.83 -12.73
CA ALA A 622 4.48 -29.69 -13.28
C ALA A 622 5.21 -28.40 -12.90
N TYR A 623 5.25 -27.42 -13.80
CA TYR A 623 5.94 -26.14 -13.59
C TYR A 623 5.33 -25.03 -14.45
N VAL A 624 5.65 -23.77 -14.14
CA VAL A 624 5.27 -22.62 -14.96
C VAL A 624 6.43 -22.24 -15.88
N SER A 625 6.13 -21.90 -17.12
CA SER A 625 7.12 -21.35 -18.06
C SER A 625 6.54 -20.20 -18.88
N LEU A 626 7.39 -19.23 -19.23
CA LEU A 626 7.05 -18.10 -20.09
C LEU A 626 7.38 -18.35 -21.58
N GLU A 627 7.64 -19.60 -21.96
CA GLU A 627 8.12 -19.95 -23.32
C GLU A 627 7.14 -19.61 -24.46
N SER A 628 5.86 -19.44 -24.15
CA SER A 628 4.83 -19.02 -25.09
C SER A 628 4.59 -17.50 -25.11
N GLY A 629 5.35 -16.72 -24.34
CA GLY A 629 5.14 -15.28 -24.16
C GLY A 629 4.04 -14.93 -23.14
N THR A 630 3.51 -15.92 -22.42
CA THR A 630 2.63 -15.75 -21.26
C THR A 630 2.95 -16.86 -20.28
N ALA A 631 2.83 -16.64 -18.98
CA ALA A 631 3.08 -17.69 -17.99
C ALA A 631 2.05 -18.82 -18.13
N GLN A 632 2.51 -20.03 -18.48
CA GLN A 632 1.66 -21.20 -18.68
C GLN A 632 2.19 -22.42 -17.92
N VAL A 633 1.29 -23.33 -17.58
CA VAL A 633 1.64 -24.59 -16.91
C VAL A 633 2.08 -25.62 -17.94
N TYR A 634 3.23 -26.23 -17.69
CA TYR A 634 3.79 -27.35 -18.44
C TYR A 634 4.08 -28.52 -17.52
N VAL A 635 4.17 -29.71 -18.11
CA VAL A 635 4.59 -30.94 -17.41
C VAL A 635 5.70 -31.62 -18.20
N ARG A 636 6.70 -32.13 -17.48
CA ARG A 636 7.81 -32.96 -17.99
C ARG A 636 7.95 -34.23 -17.17
N PRO A 637 8.47 -35.34 -17.73
CA PRO A 637 8.77 -36.54 -16.96
C PRO A 637 9.96 -36.24 -16.05
N PHE A 638 9.95 -36.82 -14.85
CA PHE A 638 11.03 -36.72 -13.89
C PHE A 638 11.63 -38.12 -13.66
N PRO A 639 12.97 -38.27 -13.61
CA PRO A 639 13.99 -37.20 -13.65
C PRO A 639 14.46 -36.82 -15.07
N SER A 640 14.03 -37.50 -16.12
CA SER A 640 14.68 -37.37 -17.43
C SER A 640 14.41 -36.06 -18.17
N ALA A 641 13.32 -35.36 -17.85
CA ALA A 641 12.84 -34.17 -18.56
C ALA A 641 12.57 -34.36 -20.07
N ASP A 642 12.49 -35.61 -20.53
CA ASP A 642 12.34 -35.99 -21.94
C ASP A 642 10.90 -35.84 -22.43
N GLY A 643 10.63 -34.76 -23.14
CA GLY A 643 9.29 -34.44 -23.63
C GLY A 643 8.58 -33.43 -22.73
N LYS A 644 7.63 -32.69 -23.30
CA LYS A 644 6.99 -31.54 -22.66
C LYS A 644 5.53 -31.44 -23.11
N TRP A 645 4.63 -31.29 -22.16
CA TRP A 645 3.19 -31.17 -22.41
C TRP A 645 2.66 -29.86 -21.82
N GLN A 646 2.06 -29.03 -22.67
CA GLN A 646 1.35 -27.84 -22.21
C GLN A 646 0.03 -28.25 -21.55
N VAL A 647 -0.24 -27.70 -20.37
CA VAL A 647 -1.42 -27.99 -19.56
C VAL A 647 -2.43 -26.85 -19.64
N SER A 648 -2.01 -25.61 -19.38
CA SER A 648 -2.92 -24.47 -19.37
C SER A 648 -3.11 -23.88 -20.76
N GLN A 649 -4.32 -23.39 -21.03
CA GLN A 649 -4.61 -22.53 -22.19
C GLN A 649 -4.71 -21.09 -21.68
N GLY A 650 -3.77 -20.23 -22.07
CA GLY A 650 -3.62 -18.90 -21.47
C GLY A 650 -2.93 -18.94 -20.10
N LEU A 651 -3.01 -17.83 -19.35
CA LEU A 651 -2.32 -17.68 -18.06
C LEU A 651 -2.60 -18.86 -17.12
N GLY A 652 -1.54 -19.45 -16.58
CA GLY A 652 -1.61 -20.50 -15.57
C GLY A 652 -0.42 -20.41 -14.62
N LEU A 653 -0.72 -20.31 -13.32
CA LEU A 653 0.26 -20.16 -12.25
C LEU A 653 0.06 -21.22 -11.16
N GLU A 654 1.08 -21.44 -10.33
CA GLU A 654 1.04 -22.29 -9.13
C GLU A 654 0.42 -23.68 -9.39
N PRO A 655 1.02 -24.51 -10.27
CA PRO A 655 0.48 -25.83 -10.54
C PRO A 655 0.59 -26.74 -9.31
N ARG A 656 -0.50 -27.42 -8.94
CA ARG A 656 -0.54 -28.37 -7.82
C ARG A 656 -1.26 -29.67 -8.19
N TRP A 657 -0.57 -30.78 -8.02
CA TRP A 657 -1.17 -32.10 -8.18
C TRP A 657 -2.12 -32.42 -7.04
N THR A 658 -3.24 -33.05 -7.37
CA THR A 658 -4.04 -33.72 -6.34
C THR A 658 -3.31 -34.94 -5.80
N PRO A 659 -3.51 -35.34 -4.53
CA PRO A 659 -2.84 -36.50 -3.94
C PRO A 659 -3.07 -37.83 -4.68
N ASP A 660 -4.15 -37.95 -5.46
CA ASP A 660 -4.46 -39.12 -6.28
C ASP A 660 -3.78 -39.11 -7.66
N GLY A 661 -3.10 -38.02 -8.04
CA GLY A 661 -2.42 -37.85 -9.32
C GLY A 661 -3.35 -37.70 -10.53
N ARG A 662 -4.66 -37.58 -10.33
CA ARG A 662 -5.66 -37.56 -11.42
C ARG A 662 -6.03 -36.16 -11.89
N ARG A 663 -5.68 -35.14 -11.12
CA ARG A 663 -5.96 -33.74 -11.45
C ARG A 663 -4.75 -32.86 -11.18
N LEU A 664 -4.64 -31.83 -11.99
CA LEU A 664 -3.62 -30.78 -11.83
C LEU A 664 -4.35 -29.44 -11.77
N PHE A 665 -4.28 -28.80 -10.60
CA PHE A 665 -4.85 -27.49 -10.34
C PHE A 665 -3.85 -26.41 -10.71
N TYR A 666 -4.35 -25.25 -11.11
CA TYR A 666 -3.56 -24.06 -11.38
C TYR A 666 -4.45 -22.81 -11.29
N ARG A 667 -3.82 -21.69 -10.95
CA ARG A 667 -4.47 -20.39 -10.79
C ARG A 667 -4.46 -19.61 -12.10
N THR A 668 -5.55 -18.89 -12.38
CA THR A 668 -5.68 -17.94 -13.48
C THR A 668 -6.24 -16.61 -12.96
N THR A 669 -6.38 -15.60 -13.81
CA THR A 669 -7.05 -14.34 -13.46
C THR A 669 -8.53 -14.51 -13.10
N GLU A 670 -9.19 -15.57 -13.59
CA GLU A 670 -10.59 -15.89 -13.30
C GLU A 670 -10.78 -16.51 -11.90
N GLY A 671 -9.73 -17.14 -11.38
CA GLY A 671 -9.77 -17.95 -10.16
C GLY A 671 -9.03 -19.28 -10.35
N LEU A 672 -9.51 -20.33 -9.69
CA LEU A 672 -8.84 -21.64 -9.68
C LEU A 672 -9.43 -22.58 -10.73
N LYS A 673 -8.57 -23.16 -11.56
CA LYS A 673 -8.94 -24.20 -12.53
C LYS A 673 -8.23 -25.51 -12.23
N TYR A 674 -8.79 -26.61 -12.70
CA TYR A 674 -8.07 -27.87 -12.82
C TYR A 674 -8.26 -28.50 -14.20
N VAL A 675 -7.32 -29.36 -14.56
CA VAL A 675 -7.46 -30.33 -15.64
C VAL A 675 -7.45 -31.74 -15.08
N SER A 676 -8.14 -32.66 -15.76
CA SER A 676 -7.95 -34.10 -15.50
C SER A 676 -6.68 -34.57 -16.19
N VAL A 677 -5.94 -35.47 -15.55
CA VAL A 677 -4.69 -36.02 -16.07
C VAL A 677 -4.78 -37.55 -16.10
N ASP A 678 -4.33 -38.12 -17.21
CA ASP A 678 -4.15 -39.56 -17.38
C ASP A 678 -2.69 -39.83 -17.76
N THR A 679 -2.04 -40.68 -16.95
CA THR A 679 -0.63 -41.06 -17.10
C THR A 679 -0.45 -42.54 -17.48
N SER A 680 -1.51 -43.27 -17.85
CA SER A 680 -1.42 -44.73 -18.08
C SER A 680 -0.73 -45.11 -19.39
N GLU A 681 -0.93 -44.32 -20.45
CA GLU A 681 -0.36 -44.51 -21.80
C GLU A 681 0.41 -43.27 -22.26
N GLY A 682 1.29 -42.76 -21.39
CA GLY A 682 1.94 -41.44 -21.57
C GLY A 682 1.14 -40.33 -20.90
N PHE A 683 1.39 -39.07 -21.25
CA PHE A 683 0.76 -37.92 -20.59
C PHE A 683 -0.39 -37.35 -21.41
N ARG A 684 -1.61 -37.34 -20.85
CA ARG A 684 -2.81 -36.77 -21.49
C ARG A 684 -3.54 -35.86 -20.53
N VAL A 685 -4.00 -34.73 -21.06
CA VAL A 685 -4.68 -33.67 -20.30
C VAL A 685 -6.10 -33.47 -20.84
N GLY A 686 -7.06 -33.37 -19.93
CA GLY A 686 -8.47 -33.07 -20.23
C GLY A 686 -8.72 -31.58 -20.48
N ARG A 687 -9.99 -31.19 -20.54
CA ARG A 687 -10.37 -29.77 -20.64
C ARG A 687 -10.28 -29.09 -19.26
N PRO A 688 -9.87 -27.80 -19.22
CA PRO A 688 -9.92 -27.00 -18.00
C PRO A 688 -11.34 -26.90 -17.42
N VAL A 689 -11.45 -26.99 -16.10
CA VAL A 689 -12.69 -26.81 -15.33
C VAL A 689 -12.45 -25.75 -14.27
N LEU A 690 -13.27 -24.70 -14.26
CA LEU A 690 -13.26 -23.67 -13.22
C LEU A 690 -13.90 -24.24 -11.95
N VAL A 691 -13.16 -24.17 -10.84
CA VAL A 691 -13.59 -24.67 -9.52
C VAL A 691 -14.16 -23.56 -8.69
N ASP A 692 -13.50 -22.42 -8.74
CA ASP A 692 -13.77 -21.31 -7.85
C ASP A 692 -13.43 -19.99 -8.55
N GLN A 693 -14.27 -18.98 -8.34
CA GLN A 693 -14.12 -17.65 -8.93
C GLN A 693 -13.43 -16.69 -7.96
N GLY A 694 -12.78 -15.67 -8.51
CA GLY A 694 -12.21 -14.57 -7.73
C GLY A 694 -10.75 -14.81 -7.29
N PRO A 695 -10.11 -13.78 -6.71
CA PRO A 695 -8.68 -13.78 -6.45
C PRO A 695 -8.28 -14.75 -5.35
N ILE A 696 -7.23 -15.54 -5.58
CA ILE A 696 -6.61 -16.41 -4.57
C ILE A 696 -5.23 -15.84 -4.26
N GLY A 697 -5.09 -15.33 -3.03
CA GLY A 697 -3.90 -14.71 -2.44
C GLY A 697 -3.10 -13.72 -3.30
N PRO A 698 -1.94 -13.27 -2.80
CA PRO A 698 -0.97 -12.52 -3.57
C PRO A 698 -0.59 -13.28 -4.84
N PRO A 699 -0.49 -12.61 -6.01
CA PRO A 699 0.25 -13.21 -7.10
C PRO A 699 1.70 -13.47 -6.68
N PHE A 700 2.31 -14.57 -7.14
CA PHE A 700 3.73 -14.96 -6.89
C PHE A 700 4.05 -15.79 -5.63
N ASN A 701 3.05 -16.16 -4.83
CA ASN A 701 3.28 -16.97 -3.62
C ASN A 701 2.65 -18.37 -3.74
N MET A 702 3.04 -19.31 -2.88
CA MET A 702 2.29 -20.57 -2.74
C MET A 702 1.04 -20.33 -1.91
N THR A 703 -0.08 -20.07 -2.59
CA THR A 703 -1.31 -19.56 -1.95
C THR A 703 -2.31 -20.65 -1.56
N TYR A 704 -2.09 -21.89 -1.99
CA TYR A 704 -2.98 -23.00 -1.65
C TYR A 704 -2.28 -24.36 -1.57
N SER A 705 -2.88 -25.27 -0.81
CA SER A 705 -2.34 -26.60 -0.54
C SER A 705 -3.44 -27.64 -0.38
N PHE A 706 -3.15 -28.88 -0.79
CA PHE A 706 -4.09 -30.00 -0.68
C PHE A 706 -3.85 -30.81 0.60
N PRO A 707 -4.92 -31.22 1.31
CA PRO A 707 -4.81 -32.23 2.33
C PRO A 707 -4.50 -33.59 1.70
N PRO A 708 -3.86 -34.53 2.43
CA PRO A 708 -3.49 -35.85 1.91
C PRO A 708 -4.69 -36.70 1.44
N LYS A 709 -5.89 -36.43 1.94
CA LYS A 709 -7.15 -37.03 1.50
C LYS A 709 -8.22 -35.95 1.51
N GLY A 710 -8.80 -35.63 0.34
CA GLY A 710 -9.94 -34.73 0.29
C GLY A 710 -10.22 -34.15 -1.09
N GLU A 711 -11.45 -33.70 -1.27
CA GLU A 711 -11.90 -32.90 -2.42
C GLU A 711 -11.85 -31.39 -2.14
N ARG A 712 -11.31 -31.00 -0.98
CA ARG A 712 -11.15 -29.62 -0.53
C ARG A 712 -9.68 -29.22 -0.54
N LEU A 713 -9.42 -27.94 -0.69
CA LEU A 713 -8.08 -27.35 -0.57
C LEU A 713 -8.09 -26.21 0.44
N LEU A 714 -6.94 -25.98 1.06
CA LEU A 714 -6.69 -24.85 1.92
C LEU A 714 -6.13 -23.73 1.05
N ALA A 715 -6.76 -22.55 1.05
CA ALA A 715 -6.33 -21.41 0.25
C ALA A 715 -6.28 -20.13 1.08
N LEU A 716 -5.45 -19.21 0.63
CA LEU A 716 -5.44 -17.82 1.06
C LEU A 716 -6.42 -17.02 0.20
N ARG A 717 -7.34 -16.31 0.84
CA ARG A 717 -8.25 -15.37 0.17
C ARG A 717 -7.93 -13.97 0.64
N PRO A 718 -7.77 -12.98 -0.27
CA PRO A 718 -7.63 -11.60 0.15
C PRO A 718 -8.83 -11.22 1.04
N HIS A 719 -8.54 -10.64 2.20
CA HIS A 719 -9.56 -10.08 3.07
C HIS A 719 -10.09 -8.82 2.41
N LEU A 720 -11.21 -8.95 1.70
CA LEU A 720 -11.86 -7.85 1.02
C LEU A 720 -12.88 -7.23 1.99
N ASP A 721 -12.50 -6.12 2.62
CA ASP A 721 -13.51 -5.23 3.22
C ASP A 721 -14.35 -4.66 2.06
N ASP A 722 -15.64 -5.04 2.02
CA ASP A 722 -16.66 -4.65 1.02
C ASP A 722 -16.77 -3.13 0.79
N GLU A 723 -16.16 -2.29 1.63
CA GLU A 723 -16.18 -0.83 1.56
C GLU A 723 -14.99 -0.18 0.82
N THR A 724 -13.91 -0.90 0.49
CA THR A 724 -12.73 -0.29 -0.16
C THR A 724 -12.94 -0.10 -1.67
N GLN A 725 -13.74 0.89 -2.03
CA GLN A 725 -13.84 1.33 -3.42
C GLN A 725 -12.57 2.09 -3.83
N TRP A 726 -11.65 1.43 -4.52
CA TRP A 726 -10.44 2.03 -5.09
C TRP A 726 -10.79 2.95 -6.25
N ARG A 727 -11.29 4.14 -5.91
CA ARG A 727 -11.59 5.24 -6.83
C ARG A 727 -10.38 6.14 -6.98
N VAL A 728 -10.24 6.80 -8.12
CA VAL A 728 -9.20 7.81 -8.30
C VAL A 728 -9.71 9.13 -7.77
N HIS A 729 -9.06 9.69 -6.76
CA HIS A 729 -9.34 11.02 -6.24
C HIS A 729 -8.37 12.03 -6.83
N VAL A 730 -8.86 13.22 -7.16
CA VAL A 730 -8.06 14.31 -7.73
C VAL A 730 -8.25 15.56 -6.89
N ILE A 731 -7.14 16.17 -6.47
CA ILE A 731 -7.10 17.42 -5.72
C ILE A 731 -6.37 18.46 -6.55
N LEU A 732 -7.04 19.57 -6.86
CA LEU A 732 -6.42 20.75 -7.46
C LEU A 732 -6.08 21.78 -6.38
N GLY A 733 -4.93 22.45 -6.52
CA GLY A 733 -4.51 23.49 -5.56
C GLY A 733 -4.08 22.94 -4.20
N TRP A 734 -3.69 21.67 -4.11
CA TRP A 734 -3.25 21.05 -2.86
C TRP A 734 -2.00 21.74 -2.29
N GLN A 735 -1.13 22.28 -3.15
CA GLN A 735 0.10 23.00 -2.78
C GLN A 735 -0.17 24.25 -1.93
N ASP A 736 -1.33 24.90 -2.09
CA ASP A 736 -1.68 26.11 -1.32
C ASP A 736 -1.90 25.81 0.17
N ARG A 737 -2.04 24.52 0.55
CA ARG A 737 -2.03 24.10 1.95
C ARG A 737 -0.64 24.22 2.59
N PHE A 738 0.42 24.23 1.79
CA PHE A 738 1.82 24.18 2.23
C PHE A 738 2.59 25.48 1.96
N SER A 739 2.10 26.34 1.06
CA SER A 739 2.72 27.64 0.72
C SER A 739 2.59 28.72 1.80
N LYS A 740 1.96 28.41 2.94
CA LYS A 740 1.86 29.29 4.12
C LYS A 740 2.48 28.64 5.34
N ARG A 741 3.82 28.63 5.43
CA ARG A 741 4.53 28.57 6.71
C ARG A 741 5.94 29.12 6.60
#